data_AF-A0A953U1L6-F1
#
_entry.id   AF-A0A953U1L6-F1
#
_cell.length_a   1.000
_cell.length_b   1.000
_cell.length_c   1.000
_cell.angle_alpha   90.00
_cell.angle_beta   90.00
_cell.angle_gamma   90.00
#
_symmetry.space_group_name_H-M   'P 1'
#
loop_
_entity.id
_entity.type
_entity.pdbx_description
1 polymer ?
#
loop_
_entity_poly.entity_id
_entity_poly.type
_entity_poly.pdbx_seq_one_letter_code
_entity_poly.pdbx_strand_id
1 'polypeptide(L)'
;MRFFAIILLGLPLAAQSNLNVKAATSKRVDLAWTGSASSYTVQRAVLGASFVTIGTATTTSYSDTTVDPYTTYRYQIVASATSNAVTVGPPPVGFSVAAPPPGSSASGIVGNYGYDLSMALDANGDPAFAFIFFDPNQDTDASDSQLLFRSWNRAQYKWNDIVKIAVVGDAATSDRQTVSLAFDTSTNVWGLASETSQGTSIVLYTSTDGVAWTLKQTFNSGQSASEGPSLRLANGNIYFSYTIDTQGLRYVTGVLSAAASSWQAKFAPKPAGSGFAQYGVGSSLALDSAGVPAIAYWAPDTTQGYNEILFFWRPGGTAAPVKVTDTQNNQDSYFVKLLFFGTQPRIFFHGQRNDADFAVGDHFVRSDDGGATWKTPVVIPPDGNSSTDYPFDATVDSKGDVALAYGQNGSDGSSTCDNPKLSRSTDLVNFTTCAAADVSITSAFDAYPGSIALAYGGNDKLYLMWWQQGDSSTGTGILMWREPPAGTATGPVINTDGTGVMNGAINLPGSGIVAGSWVTIKGANFSDAAVNWNNLDFSNGLPTTINGVQVLFNGKPAATYYIQADQINVQAPSSVPSSGSVSVQVVRNNVTSNTVTATATSMAPGIFPYSLDGKTFYPAAVFLDSTLVGDPAVLASTRKAKAGDVVLLFTTGMGVAPAGVLVNPTGFQPAVSVLIDSAPATVTSTFLVAPGEWQINIVIPSGLSDGNHQVVVQTGGVSSQSGVVIPITH
;
A
#
# COMPACT_ATOMS: atom_id res chain seq x y z
N MET A 1 28.68 -1.14 -22.80
CA MET A 1 29.52 -1.61 -21.68
C MET A 1 28.57 -1.93 -20.53
N ARG A 2 28.35 -3.21 -20.21
CA ARG A 2 27.38 -3.62 -19.17
C ARG A 2 28.01 -3.37 -17.80
N PHE A 3 27.34 -2.62 -16.94
CA PHE A 3 27.75 -2.34 -15.56
C PHE A 3 27.73 -3.67 -14.77
N PHE A 4 28.90 -4.18 -14.36
CA PHE A 4 29.02 -5.54 -13.85
C PHE A 4 28.69 -5.63 -12.34
N ALA A 5 29.14 -4.67 -11.53
CA ALA A 5 28.86 -4.64 -10.08
C ALA A 5 27.39 -4.28 -9.75
N ILE A 6 26.72 -3.57 -10.66
CA ILE A 6 25.38 -3.03 -10.45
C ILE A 6 24.29 -4.13 -10.42
N ILE A 7 24.53 -5.29 -11.03
CA ILE A 7 23.60 -6.44 -11.02
C ILE A 7 23.48 -7.08 -9.61
N LEU A 8 24.45 -6.84 -8.71
CA LEU A 8 24.51 -7.47 -7.38
C LEU A 8 24.04 -6.57 -6.21
N LEU A 9 23.57 -5.34 -6.48
CA LEU A 9 23.06 -4.40 -5.46
C LEU A 9 21.70 -4.81 -4.81
N GLY A 10 21.19 -6.02 -5.09
CA GLY A 10 19.85 -6.47 -4.72
C GLY A 10 19.75 -7.50 -3.59
N LEU A 11 20.80 -7.80 -2.81
CA LEU A 11 20.74 -8.86 -1.78
C LEU A 11 21.04 -8.31 -0.36
N PRO A 12 20.23 -8.65 0.66
CA PRO A 12 20.32 -8.09 2.01
C PRO A 12 21.49 -8.68 2.83
N LEU A 13 22.10 -7.85 3.70
CA LEU A 13 23.00 -8.24 4.79
C LEU A 13 22.24 -8.94 5.94
N ALA A 14 22.75 -10.04 6.54
CA ALA A 14 22.32 -10.57 7.85
C ALA A 14 23.51 -11.22 8.62
N ALA A 15 23.63 -11.25 9.95
CA ALA A 15 22.67 -10.96 11.02
C ALA A 15 23.32 -10.24 12.21
N GLN A 16 22.86 -9.01 12.44
CA GLN A 16 22.66 -8.46 13.78
C GLN A 16 21.54 -9.25 14.49
N SER A 17 21.24 -8.97 15.76
CA SER A 17 20.03 -9.42 16.44
C SER A 17 18.84 -9.40 15.48
N ASN A 18 18.28 -10.56 15.09
CA ASN A 18 17.22 -10.59 14.09
C ASN A 18 15.91 -10.14 14.74
N LEU A 19 15.69 -8.82 14.77
CA LEU A 19 14.49 -8.21 15.30
C LEU A 19 13.31 -8.55 14.41
N ASN A 20 12.27 -9.08 15.01
CA ASN A 20 10.98 -9.32 14.38
C ASN A 20 9.83 -8.78 15.25
N VAL A 21 8.73 -8.43 14.60
CA VAL A 21 7.48 -8.10 15.27
C VAL A 21 6.70 -9.39 15.46
N LYS A 22 6.46 -9.78 16.72
CA LYS A 22 5.67 -10.97 17.06
C LYS A 22 4.18 -10.72 16.93
N ALA A 23 3.75 -9.53 17.35
CA ALA A 23 2.38 -9.08 17.22
C ALA A 23 2.34 -7.54 17.19
N ALA A 24 1.36 -6.99 16.50
CA ALA A 24 1.10 -5.55 16.51
C ALA A 24 -0.41 -5.31 16.50
N THR A 25 -0.85 -4.36 17.31
CA THR A 25 -2.24 -3.94 17.43
C THR A 25 -2.32 -2.42 17.43
N SER A 26 -3.53 -1.87 17.48
CA SER A 26 -3.75 -0.44 17.73
C SER A 26 -3.18 0.04 19.08
N LYS A 27 -2.94 -0.85 20.04
CA LYS A 27 -2.57 -0.48 21.42
C LYS A 27 -1.16 -0.89 21.83
N ARG A 28 -0.55 -1.84 21.12
CA ARG A 28 0.80 -2.34 21.45
C ARG A 28 1.52 -2.96 20.28
N VAL A 29 2.85 -2.95 20.33
CA VAL A 29 3.76 -3.69 19.45
C VAL A 29 4.64 -4.60 20.32
N ASP A 30 4.55 -5.90 20.06
CA ASP A 30 5.32 -6.94 20.75
C ASP A 30 6.53 -7.33 19.87
N LEU A 31 7.73 -6.99 20.32
CA LEU A 31 9.01 -7.23 19.66
C LEU A 31 9.70 -8.46 20.22
N ALA A 32 10.38 -9.20 19.36
CA ALA A 32 11.30 -10.27 19.72
C ALA A 32 12.58 -10.18 18.89
N TRP A 33 13.69 -10.64 19.43
CA TRP A 33 14.95 -10.71 18.69
C TRP A 33 15.81 -11.87 19.19
N THR A 34 16.95 -12.08 18.54
CA THR A 34 17.99 -13.01 19.01
C THR A 34 19.18 -12.24 19.58
N GLY A 35 19.82 -12.75 20.63
CA GLY A 35 21.06 -12.17 21.16
C GLY A 35 21.42 -12.71 22.55
N SER A 36 22.63 -12.40 23.01
CA SER A 36 23.18 -12.85 24.31
C SER A 36 23.66 -11.71 25.22
N ALA A 37 23.32 -10.45 24.90
CA ALA A 37 23.69 -9.32 25.71
C ALA A 37 22.90 -9.30 27.03
N SER A 38 23.50 -8.77 28.10
CA SER A 38 22.84 -8.63 29.40
C SER A 38 21.77 -7.52 29.43
N SER A 39 21.85 -6.58 28.48
CA SER A 39 20.90 -5.49 28.32
C SER A 39 20.82 -5.05 26.87
N TYR A 40 19.63 -4.59 26.48
CA TYR A 40 19.30 -4.07 25.17
C TYR A 40 18.63 -2.71 25.32
N THR A 41 19.01 -1.76 24.48
CA THR A 41 18.29 -0.50 24.32
C THR A 41 17.27 -0.66 23.20
N VAL A 42 16.00 -0.38 23.49
CA VAL A 42 14.94 -0.44 22.49
C VAL A 42 14.70 0.98 21.97
N GLN A 43 14.82 1.14 20.67
CA GLN A 43 14.63 2.41 19.99
C GLN A 43 13.46 2.35 19.02
N ARG A 44 12.74 3.46 18.91
CA ARG A 44 11.61 3.65 18.00
C ARG A 44 11.75 4.97 17.25
N ALA A 45 11.37 4.98 15.97
CA ALA A 45 11.18 6.19 15.19
C ALA A 45 9.76 6.18 14.61
N VAL A 46 9.15 7.35 14.44
CA VAL A 46 8.07 7.50 13.45
C VAL A 46 8.70 7.31 12.06
N LEU A 47 8.01 6.71 11.10
CA LEU A 47 8.54 6.53 9.75
C LEU A 47 9.00 7.88 9.17
N GLY A 48 10.27 7.96 8.76
CA GLY A 48 10.91 9.19 8.27
C GLY A 48 11.57 10.08 9.35
N ALA A 49 11.37 9.78 10.65
CA ALA A 49 12.01 10.48 11.76
C ALA A 49 13.28 9.75 12.25
N SER A 50 14.03 10.40 13.15
CA SER A 50 15.16 9.76 13.85
C SER A 50 14.68 8.80 14.94
N PHE A 51 15.49 7.77 15.21
CA PHE A 51 15.26 6.86 16.33
C PHE A 51 15.48 7.55 17.68
N VAL A 52 14.56 7.31 18.60
CA VAL A 52 14.66 7.69 20.01
C VAL A 52 14.57 6.45 20.90
N THR A 53 15.28 6.46 22.02
CA THR A 53 15.19 5.39 23.02
C THR A 53 13.84 5.44 23.72
N ILE A 54 13.13 4.31 23.72
CA ILE A 54 11.83 4.17 24.39
C ILE A 54 11.88 3.26 25.61
N GLY A 55 12.96 2.50 25.79
CA GLY A 55 13.12 1.62 26.94
C GLY A 55 14.40 0.78 26.88
N THR A 56 14.59 -0.03 27.91
CA THR A 56 15.63 -1.06 27.97
C THR A 56 15.00 -2.41 28.28
N ALA A 57 15.64 -3.49 27.84
CA ALA A 57 15.21 -4.86 28.08
C ALA A 57 16.39 -5.72 28.52
N THR A 58 16.17 -6.61 29.49
CA THR A 58 17.15 -7.63 29.93
C THR A 58 16.86 -9.01 29.34
N THR A 59 15.76 -9.13 28.59
CA THR A 59 15.36 -10.31 27.83
C THR A 59 15.31 -9.97 26.34
N THR A 60 15.23 -10.97 25.47
CA THR A 60 15.17 -10.78 24.01
C THR A 60 13.74 -10.48 23.50
N SER A 61 12.99 -9.70 24.26
CA SER A 61 11.62 -9.30 23.95
C SER A 61 11.27 -7.97 24.62
N TYR A 62 10.38 -7.20 23.99
CA TYR A 62 9.89 -5.93 24.52
C TYR A 62 8.48 -5.65 24.00
N SER A 63 7.61 -5.08 24.85
CA SER A 63 6.27 -4.65 24.46
C SER A 63 6.18 -3.13 24.55
N ASP A 64 6.05 -2.46 23.42
CA ASP A 64 5.74 -1.03 23.38
C ASP A 64 4.23 -0.83 23.44
N THR A 65 3.75 -0.20 24.51
CA THR A 65 2.33 0.11 24.76
C THR A 65 1.99 1.60 24.58
N THR A 66 2.95 2.38 24.09
CA THR A 66 2.86 3.85 23.94
C THR A 66 2.64 4.27 22.48
N VAL A 67 2.13 3.35 21.67
CA VAL A 67 1.97 3.53 20.23
C VAL A 67 0.67 4.27 19.91
N ASP A 68 0.73 5.17 18.94
CA ASP A 68 -0.47 5.70 18.30
C ASP A 68 -0.99 4.69 17.24
N PRO A 69 -2.29 4.34 17.25
CA PRO A 69 -2.85 3.34 16.34
C PRO A 69 -2.65 3.65 14.85
N TYR A 70 -2.54 4.91 14.47
CA TYR A 70 -2.53 5.34 13.07
C TYR A 70 -1.17 5.87 12.60
N THR A 71 -0.15 5.70 13.43
CA THR A 71 1.23 6.07 13.14
C THR A 71 2.06 4.86 12.73
N THR A 72 2.82 5.01 11.65
CA THR A 72 3.81 4.00 11.27
C THR A 72 5.10 4.20 12.06
N TYR A 73 5.58 3.13 12.68
CA TYR A 73 6.80 3.13 13.46
C TYR A 73 7.86 2.23 12.83
N ARG A 74 9.12 2.59 13.06
CA ARG A 74 10.29 1.74 12.88
C ARG A 74 10.87 1.41 14.26
N TYR A 75 11.30 0.17 14.46
CA TYR A 75 11.97 -0.27 15.68
C TYR A 75 13.34 -0.83 15.36
N GLN A 76 14.29 -0.60 16.27
CA GLN A 76 15.59 -1.25 16.28
C GLN A 76 16.04 -1.51 17.72
N ILE A 77 16.93 -2.48 17.89
CA ILE A 77 17.53 -2.86 19.17
C ILE A 77 19.01 -2.52 19.13
N VAL A 78 19.51 -1.83 20.14
CA VAL A 78 20.93 -1.48 20.27
C VAL A 78 21.51 -2.18 21.50
N ALA A 79 22.51 -3.03 21.28
CA ALA A 79 23.35 -3.61 22.33
C ALA A 79 24.83 -3.33 21.99
N SER A 80 25.66 -4.37 21.85
CA SER A 80 27.02 -4.22 21.28
C SER A 80 27.02 -3.81 19.80
N ALA A 81 25.91 -4.06 19.10
CA ALA A 81 25.60 -3.58 17.77
C ALA A 81 24.11 -3.25 17.68
N THR A 82 23.72 -2.42 16.70
CA THR A 82 22.31 -2.19 16.32
C THR A 82 21.73 -3.45 15.67
N SER A 83 20.41 -3.64 15.64
CA SER A 83 19.70 -4.69 14.90
C SER A 83 19.32 -4.25 13.48
N ASN A 84 18.73 -5.16 12.70
CA ASN A 84 17.88 -4.73 11.59
C ASN A 84 16.75 -3.84 12.12
N ALA A 85 16.25 -2.94 11.28
CA ALA A 85 15.04 -2.21 11.59
C ALA A 85 13.83 -3.00 11.11
N VAL A 86 12.73 -2.95 11.87
CA VAL A 86 11.41 -3.45 11.44
C VAL A 86 10.42 -2.30 11.37
N THR A 87 9.57 -2.31 10.35
CA THR A 87 8.49 -1.33 10.19
C THR A 87 7.17 -1.98 10.57
N VAL A 88 6.32 -1.24 11.28
CA VAL A 88 5.02 -1.71 11.79
C VAL A 88 4.05 -0.54 11.81
N GLY A 89 2.78 -0.80 11.52
CA GLY A 89 1.77 0.23 11.55
C GLY A 89 0.62 -0.02 10.58
N PRO A 90 -0.32 0.93 10.48
CA PRO A 90 -1.40 0.90 9.48
C PRO A 90 -0.84 0.96 8.05
N PRO A 91 -1.67 0.79 7.00
CA PRO A 91 -1.21 0.98 5.63
C PRO A 91 -0.55 2.35 5.40
N PRO A 92 0.38 2.46 4.43
CA PRO A 92 0.98 3.74 4.06
C PRO A 92 -0.08 4.80 3.79
N VAL A 93 0.21 6.05 4.15
CA VAL A 93 -0.59 7.20 3.74
C VAL A 93 -0.39 7.48 2.26
N GLY A 94 -1.36 8.15 1.65
CA GLY A 94 -1.39 8.38 0.21
C GLY A 94 -1.78 7.11 -0.56
N PHE A 95 -1.30 7.06 -1.78
CA PHE A 95 -1.66 6.04 -2.77
C PHE A 95 -0.90 4.72 -2.57
N SER A 96 -1.57 3.59 -2.82
CA SER A 96 -0.95 2.27 -2.93
C SER A 96 -1.80 1.29 -3.76
N VAL A 97 -1.16 0.30 -4.38
CA VAL A 97 -1.86 -0.84 -5.00
C VAL A 97 -2.18 -1.87 -3.92
N ALA A 98 -3.45 -1.98 -3.55
CA ALA A 98 -3.92 -2.86 -2.47
C ALA A 98 -4.14 -4.31 -2.93
N ALA A 99 -4.56 -4.53 -4.17
CA ALA A 99 -4.57 -5.85 -4.81
C ALA A 99 -4.23 -5.75 -6.31
N PRO A 100 -2.97 -6.04 -6.70
CA PRO A 100 -2.63 -6.11 -8.12
C PRO A 100 -3.32 -7.32 -8.77
N PRO A 101 -3.81 -7.21 -10.02
CA PRO A 101 -4.40 -8.32 -10.72
C PRO A 101 -3.35 -9.39 -11.06
N PRO A 102 -3.71 -10.67 -11.11
CA PRO A 102 -2.79 -11.70 -11.56
C PRO A 102 -2.52 -11.56 -13.08
N GLY A 103 -1.26 -11.53 -13.50
CA GLY A 103 -0.90 -11.34 -14.91
C GLY A 103 -0.48 -9.91 -15.26
N SER A 104 -0.35 -9.60 -16.56
CA SER A 104 0.08 -8.26 -17.02
C SER A 104 -1.07 -7.25 -17.03
N SER A 105 -0.74 -5.95 -16.88
CA SER A 105 -1.69 -4.83 -16.88
C SER A 105 -2.51 -4.68 -18.17
N ALA A 106 -2.03 -5.26 -19.27
CA ALA A 106 -2.69 -5.22 -20.58
C ALA A 106 -3.61 -6.43 -20.87
N SER A 107 -3.82 -7.33 -19.89
CA SER A 107 -4.68 -8.51 -20.06
C SER A 107 -6.15 -8.22 -19.70
N GLY A 108 -7.10 -8.92 -20.33
CA GLY A 108 -8.52 -8.89 -19.96
C GLY A 108 -8.79 -9.25 -18.48
N ILE A 109 -7.81 -9.82 -17.77
CA ILE A 109 -7.88 -10.12 -16.33
C ILE A 109 -8.15 -8.84 -15.53
N VAL A 110 -7.52 -7.73 -15.92
CA VAL A 110 -7.61 -6.46 -15.17
C VAL A 110 -9.06 -5.97 -15.14
N GLY A 111 -9.76 -6.07 -16.27
CA GLY A 111 -11.18 -5.75 -16.44
C GLY A 111 -12.13 -6.72 -15.75
N ASN A 112 -11.61 -7.75 -15.08
CA ASN A 112 -12.39 -8.71 -14.32
C ASN A 112 -12.04 -8.79 -12.82
N TYR A 113 -11.07 -8.01 -12.33
CA TYR A 113 -10.44 -8.18 -11.01
C TYR A 113 -10.76 -7.06 -10.02
N GLY A 114 -11.98 -7.05 -9.47
CA GLY A 114 -12.36 -6.03 -8.49
C GLY A 114 -13.85 -5.71 -8.39
N TYR A 115 -14.72 -6.53 -8.97
CA TYR A 115 -16.17 -6.34 -8.89
C TYR A 115 -16.66 -6.36 -7.43
N ASP A 116 -17.71 -5.58 -7.16
CA ASP A 116 -18.46 -5.62 -5.90
C ASP A 116 -17.59 -5.41 -4.65
N LEU A 117 -16.63 -4.49 -4.69
CA LEU A 117 -15.72 -4.22 -3.59
C LEU A 117 -16.46 -3.85 -2.30
N SER A 118 -16.13 -4.57 -1.21
CA SER A 118 -16.69 -4.34 0.13
C SER A 118 -15.56 -4.26 1.15
N MET A 119 -15.49 -3.16 1.90
CA MET A 119 -14.44 -2.92 2.90
C MET A 119 -15.02 -2.90 4.31
N ALA A 120 -14.26 -3.43 5.27
CA ALA A 120 -14.49 -3.26 6.70
C ALA A 120 -13.15 -3.07 7.42
N LEU A 121 -13.20 -2.38 8.57
CA LEU A 121 -12.01 -2.17 9.40
C LEU A 121 -11.94 -3.21 10.51
N ASP A 122 -10.74 -3.71 10.78
CA ASP A 122 -10.48 -4.64 11.87
C ASP A 122 -10.46 -3.92 13.24
N ALA A 123 -10.14 -4.66 14.32
CA ALA A 123 -10.05 -4.10 15.67
C ALA A 123 -8.93 -3.05 15.84
N ASN A 124 -8.01 -2.97 14.88
CA ASN A 124 -6.94 -1.98 14.84
C ASN A 124 -7.31 -0.73 14.06
N GLY A 125 -8.45 -0.75 13.36
CA GLY A 125 -8.83 0.27 12.39
C GLY A 125 -8.12 0.11 11.05
N ASP A 126 -7.51 -1.05 10.78
CA ASP A 126 -6.85 -1.34 9.52
C ASP A 126 -7.85 -1.95 8.53
N PRO A 127 -7.74 -1.62 7.23
CA PRO A 127 -8.68 -2.11 6.23
C PRO A 127 -8.47 -3.58 5.90
N ALA A 128 -9.59 -4.28 5.74
CA ALA A 128 -9.70 -5.51 4.97
C ALA A 128 -10.85 -5.37 3.98
N PHE A 129 -10.77 -6.11 2.89
CA PHE A 129 -11.76 -6.01 1.82
C PHE A 129 -11.99 -7.36 1.15
N ALA A 130 -13.19 -7.50 0.59
CA ALA A 130 -13.60 -8.60 -0.25
C ALA A 130 -14.10 -8.09 -1.60
N PHE A 131 -13.94 -8.89 -2.64
CA PHE A 131 -14.29 -8.54 -4.02
C PHE A 131 -14.41 -9.81 -4.86
N ILE A 132 -14.99 -9.68 -6.06
CA ILE A 132 -15.12 -10.76 -7.03
C ILE A 132 -14.04 -10.64 -8.12
N PHE A 133 -13.37 -11.75 -8.38
CA PHE A 133 -12.61 -11.97 -9.61
C PHE A 133 -13.49 -12.76 -10.57
N PHE A 134 -14.08 -12.05 -11.53
CA PHE A 134 -14.97 -12.60 -12.55
C PHE A 134 -14.17 -13.37 -13.59
N ASP A 135 -14.68 -14.52 -14.06
CA ASP A 135 -14.08 -15.34 -15.12
C ASP A 135 -12.53 -15.31 -15.13
N PRO A 136 -11.86 -15.90 -14.12
CA PRO A 136 -10.40 -15.83 -14.01
C PRO A 136 -9.63 -16.47 -15.16
N ASN A 137 -10.25 -17.40 -15.88
CA ASN A 137 -9.61 -18.15 -16.95
C ASN A 137 -9.85 -17.53 -18.35
N GLN A 138 -10.76 -16.55 -18.45
CA GLN A 138 -11.18 -15.84 -19.67
C GLN A 138 -11.75 -16.74 -20.77
N ASP A 139 -12.48 -17.78 -20.40
CA ASP A 139 -13.19 -18.65 -21.34
C ASP A 139 -14.63 -18.21 -21.60
N THR A 140 -15.05 -17.08 -21.02
CA THR A 140 -16.40 -16.51 -21.08
C THR A 140 -17.46 -17.30 -20.31
N ASP A 141 -17.07 -18.30 -19.54
CA ASP A 141 -17.92 -18.99 -18.57
C ASP A 141 -17.64 -18.46 -17.15
N ALA A 142 -18.59 -17.70 -16.61
CA ALA A 142 -18.48 -17.13 -15.28
C ALA A 142 -18.55 -18.17 -14.15
N SER A 143 -18.74 -19.47 -14.44
CA SER A 143 -18.93 -20.53 -13.44
C SER A 143 -17.76 -20.69 -12.46
N ASP A 144 -16.56 -20.24 -12.82
CA ASP A 144 -15.35 -20.33 -12.01
C ASP A 144 -14.99 -19.03 -11.25
N SER A 145 -15.82 -17.99 -11.39
CA SER A 145 -15.66 -16.69 -10.71
C SER A 145 -15.51 -16.83 -9.22
N GLN A 146 -14.62 -16.02 -8.64
CA GLN A 146 -14.09 -16.25 -7.30
C GLN A 146 -14.41 -15.10 -6.37
N LEU A 147 -14.88 -15.43 -5.16
CA LEU A 147 -14.95 -14.49 -4.04
C LEU A 147 -13.61 -14.49 -3.32
N LEU A 148 -12.98 -13.32 -3.28
CA LEU A 148 -11.64 -13.12 -2.73
C LEU A 148 -11.67 -12.19 -1.52
N PHE A 149 -10.72 -12.37 -0.61
CA PHE A 149 -10.53 -11.52 0.57
C PHE A 149 -9.06 -11.17 0.77
N ARG A 150 -8.81 -9.96 1.27
CA ARG A 150 -7.48 -9.49 1.64
C ARG A 150 -7.53 -8.57 2.86
N SER A 151 -6.54 -8.67 3.73
CA SER A 151 -6.41 -7.83 4.93
C SER A 151 -5.00 -7.26 5.09
N TRP A 152 -4.89 -6.12 5.77
CA TRP A 152 -3.60 -5.52 6.09
C TRP A 152 -2.90 -6.26 7.24
N ASN A 153 -1.61 -6.54 7.07
CA ASN A 153 -0.76 -7.09 8.12
C ASN A 153 0.04 -5.97 8.78
N ARG A 154 -0.51 -5.44 9.88
CA ARG A 154 0.12 -4.38 10.67
C ARG A 154 1.54 -4.73 11.12
N ALA A 155 1.74 -5.98 11.58
CA ALA A 155 3.02 -6.43 12.14
C ALA A 155 4.13 -6.52 11.09
N GLN A 156 3.77 -6.86 9.85
CA GLN A 156 4.70 -6.98 8.73
C GLN A 156 4.72 -5.75 7.82
N TYR A 157 3.86 -4.77 8.09
CA TYR A 157 3.70 -3.56 7.28
C TYR A 157 3.51 -3.85 5.79
N LYS A 158 2.66 -4.84 5.49
CA LYS A 158 2.30 -5.24 4.12
C LYS A 158 0.89 -5.80 4.08
N TRP A 159 0.31 -5.88 2.88
CA TRP A 159 -0.90 -6.67 2.68
C TRP A 159 -0.61 -8.17 2.84
N ASN A 160 -1.52 -8.91 3.49
CA ASN A 160 -1.47 -10.37 3.48
C ASN A 160 -1.68 -10.92 2.05
N ASP A 161 -1.41 -12.21 1.86
CA ASP A 161 -1.76 -12.86 0.60
C ASP A 161 -3.27 -12.90 0.41
N ILE A 162 -3.71 -12.95 -0.85
CA ILE A 162 -5.13 -12.98 -1.18
C ILE A 162 -5.68 -14.37 -0.90
N VAL A 163 -6.83 -14.42 -0.23
CA VAL A 163 -7.51 -15.65 0.15
C VAL A 163 -8.71 -15.85 -0.75
N LYS A 164 -8.75 -16.99 -1.46
CA LYS A 164 -9.96 -17.45 -2.15
C LYS A 164 -10.92 -18.05 -1.13
N ILE A 165 -12.10 -17.46 -0.99
CA ILE A 165 -13.13 -17.92 -0.05
C ILE A 165 -14.02 -18.97 -0.71
N ALA A 166 -14.50 -18.67 -1.91
CA ALA A 166 -15.45 -19.52 -2.62
C ALA A 166 -15.43 -19.28 -4.14
N VAL A 167 -16.04 -20.20 -4.88
CA VAL A 167 -16.51 -19.95 -6.24
C VAL A 167 -17.97 -19.50 -6.14
N VAL A 168 -18.30 -18.41 -6.81
CA VAL A 168 -19.63 -17.75 -6.73
C VAL A 168 -20.40 -17.76 -8.04
N GLY A 169 -19.76 -18.19 -9.13
CA GLY A 169 -20.36 -18.18 -10.46
C GLY A 169 -20.65 -16.76 -10.94
N ASP A 170 -21.68 -16.62 -11.77
CA ASP A 170 -22.12 -15.35 -12.35
C ASP A 170 -22.78 -14.41 -11.33
N ALA A 171 -22.02 -13.91 -10.36
CA ALA A 171 -22.48 -13.04 -9.28
C ALA A 171 -21.95 -11.60 -9.42
N ALA A 172 -20.98 -11.35 -10.30
CA ALA A 172 -20.43 -10.02 -10.50
C ALA A 172 -21.43 -9.11 -11.22
N THR A 173 -21.58 -7.87 -10.75
CA THR A 173 -22.45 -6.88 -11.40
C THR A 173 -21.95 -5.45 -11.18
N SER A 174 -22.35 -4.54 -12.06
CA SER A 174 -22.18 -3.10 -11.89
C SER A 174 -23.39 -2.42 -11.27
N ASP A 175 -24.49 -3.14 -11.04
CA ASP A 175 -25.80 -2.54 -10.80
C ASP A 175 -26.28 -2.71 -9.35
N ARG A 176 -25.49 -3.32 -8.47
CA ARG A 176 -25.74 -3.37 -7.02
C ARG A 176 -24.48 -3.84 -6.32
N GLN A 177 -24.49 -3.89 -4.99
CA GLN A 177 -23.47 -4.60 -4.22
C GLN A 177 -23.90 -6.04 -4.00
N THR A 178 -23.10 -6.99 -4.46
CA THR A 178 -23.35 -8.44 -4.25
C THR A 178 -22.50 -9.03 -3.13
N VAL A 179 -21.54 -8.27 -2.61
CA VAL A 179 -20.64 -8.64 -1.52
C VAL A 179 -20.77 -7.68 -0.34
N SER A 180 -20.90 -8.21 0.87
CA SER A 180 -21.00 -7.43 2.10
C SER A 180 -20.10 -7.99 3.19
N LEU A 181 -18.99 -7.29 3.45
CA LEU A 181 -18.02 -7.62 4.50
C LEU A 181 -18.36 -6.86 5.79
N ALA A 182 -18.25 -7.53 6.93
CA ALA A 182 -18.40 -6.93 8.25
C ALA A 182 -17.42 -7.54 9.25
N PHE A 183 -17.06 -6.77 10.27
CA PHE A 183 -16.20 -7.21 11.36
C PHE A 183 -16.82 -6.86 12.71
N ASP A 184 -16.80 -7.80 13.64
CA ASP A 184 -17.22 -7.58 15.03
C ASP A 184 -16.00 -7.45 15.94
N THR A 185 -15.74 -6.23 16.39
CA THR A 185 -14.62 -5.91 17.28
C THR A 185 -14.75 -6.54 18.67
N SER A 186 -15.96 -6.91 19.09
CA SER A 186 -16.20 -7.54 20.41
C SER A 186 -15.85 -9.02 20.44
N THR A 187 -15.95 -9.70 19.29
CA THR A 187 -15.69 -11.14 19.16
C THR A 187 -14.49 -11.47 18.28
N ASN A 188 -13.93 -10.46 17.59
CA ASN A 188 -12.84 -10.60 16.62
C ASN A 188 -13.20 -11.56 15.47
N VAL A 189 -14.44 -11.43 14.97
CA VAL A 189 -14.99 -12.29 13.90
C VAL A 189 -15.29 -11.45 12.66
N TRP A 190 -14.80 -11.92 11.53
CA TRP A 190 -15.23 -11.50 10.21
C TRP A 190 -16.50 -12.25 9.80
N GLY A 191 -17.43 -11.54 9.18
CA GLY A 191 -18.54 -12.11 8.42
C GLY A 191 -18.51 -11.58 6.99
N LEU A 192 -18.79 -12.45 6.02
CA LEU A 192 -18.85 -12.09 4.61
C LEU A 192 -20.09 -12.72 3.99
N ALA A 193 -21.00 -11.90 3.49
CA ALA A 193 -22.15 -12.33 2.71
C ALA A 193 -21.87 -12.09 1.21
N SER A 194 -22.20 -13.07 0.36
CA SER A 194 -22.08 -12.97 -1.09
C SER A 194 -23.26 -13.62 -1.78
N GLU A 195 -23.75 -13.02 -2.86
CA GLU A 195 -24.63 -13.72 -3.81
C GLU A 195 -23.89 -14.87 -4.51
N THR A 196 -24.66 -15.83 -5.04
CA THR A 196 -24.18 -16.90 -5.93
C THR A 196 -25.06 -16.99 -7.17
N SER A 197 -24.45 -17.17 -8.35
CA SER A 197 -25.11 -17.51 -9.62
C SER A 197 -26.40 -16.72 -9.89
N GLN A 198 -26.25 -15.48 -10.39
CA GLN A 198 -27.31 -14.53 -10.72
C GLN A 198 -28.34 -14.31 -9.61
N GLY A 199 -27.87 -14.21 -8.36
CA GLY A 199 -28.76 -13.90 -7.24
C GLY A 199 -29.70 -15.03 -6.83
N THR A 200 -29.45 -16.29 -7.17
CA THR A 200 -30.34 -17.39 -6.75
C THR A 200 -30.28 -17.69 -5.25
N SER A 201 -29.14 -17.43 -4.62
CA SER A 201 -28.94 -17.55 -3.18
C SER A 201 -27.93 -16.55 -2.65
N ILE A 202 -27.98 -16.32 -1.33
CA ILE A 202 -26.91 -15.62 -0.62
C ILE A 202 -26.24 -16.57 0.36
N VAL A 203 -24.92 -16.53 0.39
CA VAL A 203 -24.09 -17.36 1.26
C VAL A 203 -23.35 -16.49 2.26
N LEU A 204 -23.42 -16.87 3.53
CA LEU A 204 -22.69 -16.23 4.63
C LEU A 204 -21.51 -17.11 5.05
N TYR A 205 -20.33 -16.52 5.08
CA TYR A 205 -19.09 -17.08 5.60
C TYR A 205 -18.64 -16.34 6.86
N THR A 206 -17.90 -17.03 7.73
CA THR A 206 -17.26 -16.42 8.91
C THR A 206 -15.80 -16.83 9.04
N SER A 207 -14.98 -15.96 9.61
CA SER A 207 -13.57 -16.23 9.92
C SER A 207 -13.14 -15.51 11.19
N THR A 208 -12.17 -16.07 11.93
CA THR A 208 -11.58 -15.43 13.14
C THR A 208 -10.19 -14.86 12.89
N ASP A 209 -9.56 -15.25 11.77
CA ASP A 209 -8.19 -14.88 11.41
C ASP A 209 -8.10 -14.21 10.02
N GLY A 210 -9.19 -14.20 9.25
CA GLY A 210 -9.24 -13.71 7.87
C GLY A 210 -8.56 -14.66 6.87
N VAL A 211 -8.07 -15.82 7.32
CA VAL A 211 -7.35 -16.81 6.50
C VAL A 211 -8.21 -18.05 6.29
N ALA A 212 -8.75 -18.61 7.37
CA ALA A 212 -9.64 -19.76 7.32
C ALA A 212 -11.10 -19.30 7.36
N TRP A 213 -11.84 -19.58 6.29
CA TRP A 213 -13.25 -19.20 6.16
C TRP A 213 -14.16 -20.42 6.22
N THR A 214 -15.26 -20.30 6.97
CA THR A 214 -16.25 -21.37 7.14
C THR A 214 -17.60 -20.91 6.61
N LEU A 215 -18.27 -21.77 5.83
CA LEU A 215 -19.67 -21.60 5.45
C LEU A 215 -20.55 -21.62 6.71
N LYS A 216 -21.21 -20.50 7.01
CA LYS A 216 -22.09 -20.36 8.18
C LYS A 216 -23.54 -20.68 7.85
N GLN A 217 -24.05 -20.14 6.74
CA GLN A 217 -25.44 -20.31 6.33
C GLN A 217 -25.62 -19.99 4.84
N THR A 218 -26.47 -20.76 4.18
CA THR A 218 -27.02 -20.41 2.85
C THR A 218 -28.46 -19.94 3.01
N PHE A 219 -28.78 -18.79 2.44
CA PHE A 219 -30.10 -18.21 2.40
C PHE A 219 -30.71 -18.45 1.02
N ASN A 220 -31.55 -19.49 0.94
CA ASN A 220 -32.36 -19.80 -0.22
C ASN A 220 -33.78 -19.32 0.03
N SER A 221 -34.35 -18.56 -0.91
CA SER A 221 -35.76 -18.13 -0.84
C SER A 221 -36.71 -19.10 -1.55
N GLY A 222 -36.18 -19.99 -2.41
CA GLY A 222 -36.98 -20.80 -3.33
C GLY A 222 -37.67 -19.97 -4.43
N GLN A 223 -37.36 -18.68 -4.51
CA GLN A 223 -37.76 -17.77 -5.59
C GLN A 223 -36.63 -17.66 -6.62
N SER A 224 -36.90 -16.95 -7.72
CA SER A 224 -35.93 -16.72 -8.79
C SER A 224 -34.76 -15.83 -8.35
N ALA A 225 -34.93 -14.97 -7.33
CA ALA A 225 -33.90 -14.04 -6.86
C ALA A 225 -33.91 -13.82 -5.32
N SER A 226 -32.71 -13.75 -4.76
CA SER A 226 -32.30 -13.38 -3.39
C SER A 226 -31.02 -12.54 -3.50
N GLU A 227 -31.14 -11.22 -3.39
CA GLU A 227 -30.10 -10.29 -3.87
C GLU A 227 -29.81 -9.17 -2.87
N GLY A 228 -28.71 -8.44 -3.11
CA GLY A 228 -28.34 -7.23 -2.40
C GLY A 228 -28.03 -7.45 -0.92
N PRO A 229 -27.09 -8.34 -0.56
CA PRO A 229 -26.75 -8.59 0.83
C PRO A 229 -26.21 -7.33 1.52
N SER A 230 -26.73 -7.06 2.72
CA SER A 230 -26.23 -6.00 3.59
C SER A 230 -26.00 -6.56 5.00
N LEU A 231 -24.74 -6.73 5.38
CA LEU A 231 -24.31 -7.39 6.60
C LEU A 231 -23.72 -6.40 7.61
N ARG A 232 -24.15 -6.50 8.87
CA ARG A 232 -23.50 -5.86 10.01
C ARG A 232 -23.37 -6.86 11.15
N LEU A 233 -22.23 -6.80 11.85
CA LEU A 233 -21.98 -7.57 13.05
C LEU A 233 -21.66 -6.62 14.20
N ALA A 234 -22.20 -6.89 15.38
CA ALA A 234 -21.87 -6.13 16.58
C ALA A 234 -22.26 -6.92 17.84
N ASN A 235 -21.39 -6.88 18.85
CA ASN A 235 -21.65 -7.47 20.17
C ASN A 235 -22.05 -8.96 20.10
N GLY A 236 -21.41 -9.72 19.21
CA GLY A 236 -21.67 -11.14 18.95
C GLY A 236 -22.95 -11.42 18.13
N ASN A 237 -23.67 -10.40 17.70
CA ASN A 237 -24.92 -10.53 16.95
C ASN A 237 -24.73 -10.28 15.46
N ILE A 238 -25.55 -10.97 14.67
CA ILE A 238 -25.73 -10.71 13.24
C ILE A 238 -26.95 -9.82 13.01
N TYR A 239 -26.79 -8.88 12.09
CA TYR A 239 -27.85 -8.07 11.50
C TYR A 239 -27.67 -8.18 9.99
N PHE A 240 -28.69 -8.66 9.30
CA PHE A 240 -28.55 -8.99 7.89
C PHE A 240 -29.83 -8.66 7.13
N SER A 241 -29.69 -7.98 6.00
CA SER A 241 -30.81 -7.71 5.09
C SER A 241 -30.48 -8.09 3.66
N TYR A 242 -31.52 -8.45 2.92
CA TYR A 242 -31.47 -8.78 1.50
C TYR A 242 -32.88 -8.76 0.92
N THR A 243 -33.00 -8.59 -0.39
CA THR A 243 -34.29 -8.59 -1.09
C THR A 243 -34.59 -9.98 -1.64
N ILE A 244 -35.86 -10.36 -1.65
CA ILE A 244 -36.34 -11.60 -2.24
C ILE A 244 -37.44 -11.23 -3.23
N ASP A 245 -37.14 -11.31 -4.52
CA ASP A 245 -38.07 -11.14 -5.67
C ASP A 245 -39.44 -10.52 -5.30
N THR A 246 -40.52 -11.28 -5.43
CA THR A 246 -41.90 -10.81 -5.17
C THR A 246 -42.26 -10.70 -3.67
N GLN A 247 -41.35 -11.03 -2.76
CA GLN A 247 -41.57 -11.01 -1.30
C GLN A 247 -41.03 -9.72 -0.64
N GLY A 248 -40.11 -9.03 -1.29
CA GLY A 248 -39.51 -7.78 -0.80
C GLY A 248 -38.36 -7.96 0.19
N LEU A 249 -38.14 -6.92 1.00
CA LEU A 249 -36.99 -6.83 1.90
C LEU A 249 -37.15 -7.76 3.11
N ARG A 250 -36.18 -8.67 3.29
CA ARG A 250 -36.07 -9.56 4.44
C ARG A 250 -34.96 -9.07 5.37
N TYR A 251 -35.24 -9.08 6.66
CA TYR A 251 -34.28 -8.80 7.73
C TYR A 251 -34.13 -10.03 8.62
N VAL A 252 -32.89 -10.36 8.98
CA VAL A 252 -32.49 -11.50 9.82
C VAL A 252 -31.60 -11.00 10.96
N THR A 253 -31.81 -11.53 12.17
CA THR A 253 -30.97 -11.23 13.33
C THR A 253 -30.91 -12.36 14.34
N GLY A 254 -29.80 -12.44 15.08
CA GLY A 254 -29.58 -13.41 16.14
C GLY A 254 -28.14 -13.40 16.63
N VAL A 255 -27.79 -14.36 17.48
CA VAL A 255 -26.41 -14.55 17.96
C VAL A 255 -25.62 -15.29 16.87
N LEU A 256 -24.52 -14.71 16.37
CA LEU A 256 -23.76 -15.26 15.24
C LEU A 256 -23.16 -16.64 15.56
N SER A 257 -22.73 -16.88 16.79
CA SER A 257 -22.19 -18.17 17.23
C SER A 257 -23.25 -19.27 17.35
N ALA A 258 -24.54 -18.91 17.50
CA ALA A 258 -25.64 -19.87 17.58
C ALA A 258 -25.98 -20.49 16.21
N ALA A 259 -26.74 -21.57 16.21
CA ALA A 259 -27.25 -22.17 14.98
C ALA A 259 -28.20 -21.20 14.26
N ALA A 260 -28.10 -21.10 12.93
CA ALA A 260 -28.90 -20.16 12.14
C ALA A 260 -30.41 -20.43 12.24
N SER A 261 -30.82 -21.66 12.56
CA SER A 261 -32.22 -22.03 12.84
C SER A 261 -32.82 -21.32 14.05
N SER A 262 -32.00 -20.74 14.93
CA SER A 262 -32.46 -19.94 16.08
C SER A 262 -32.64 -18.45 15.75
N TRP A 263 -32.18 -18.01 14.57
CA TRP A 263 -32.25 -16.61 14.17
C TRP A 263 -33.68 -16.22 13.83
N GLN A 264 -34.00 -14.96 14.13
CA GLN A 264 -35.29 -14.38 13.82
C GLN A 264 -35.23 -13.75 12.43
N ALA A 265 -36.33 -13.86 11.68
CA ALA A 265 -36.48 -13.22 10.39
C ALA A 265 -37.83 -12.54 10.27
N LYS A 266 -37.87 -11.38 9.61
CA LYS A 266 -39.11 -10.69 9.28
C LYS A 266 -38.99 -9.90 7.98
N PHE A 267 -40.12 -9.72 7.31
CA PHE A 267 -40.22 -8.85 6.14
C PHE A 267 -40.51 -7.41 6.56
N ALA A 268 -40.03 -6.46 5.75
CA ALA A 268 -40.46 -5.07 5.88
C ALA A 268 -41.98 -4.99 5.61
N PRO A 269 -42.76 -4.30 6.46
CA PRO A 269 -44.17 -4.05 6.18
C PRO A 269 -44.29 -3.28 4.87
N LYS A 270 -45.25 -3.64 4.01
CA LYS A 270 -45.53 -2.93 2.75
C LYS A 270 -46.31 -1.64 3.03
N PRO A 271 -45.75 -0.44 2.84
CA PRO A 271 -46.50 0.81 3.00
C PRO A 271 -47.70 0.93 2.06
N ALA A 272 -48.71 1.70 2.45
CA ALA A 272 -49.84 2.00 1.58
C ALA A 272 -49.38 2.83 0.38
N GLY A 273 -49.88 2.51 -0.82
CA GLY A 273 -49.48 3.19 -2.05
C GLY A 273 -48.13 2.78 -2.63
N SER A 274 -47.40 1.84 -2.02
CA SER A 274 -46.15 1.30 -2.58
C SER A 274 -46.21 -0.19 -2.93
N GLY A 275 -45.27 -0.61 -3.77
CA GLY A 275 -44.91 -2.00 -3.98
C GLY A 275 -44.07 -2.56 -2.83
N PHE A 276 -43.59 -3.80 -3.01
CA PHE A 276 -42.53 -4.37 -2.17
C PHE A 276 -41.19 -3.71 -2.51
N ALA A 277 -40.17 -3.94 -1.67
CA ALA A 277 -38.82 -3.48 -1.99
C ALA A 277 -38.39 -4.00 -3.36
N GLN A 278 -37.74 -3.14 -4.15
CA GLN A 278 -37.27 -3.48 -5.49
C GLN A 278 -36.28 -4.66 -5.44
N TYR A 279 -36.48 -5.60 -6.36
CA TYR A 279 -35.48 -6.63 -6.66
C TYR A 279 -34.48 -6.06 -7.68
N GLY A 280 -33.30 -6.64 -7.82
CA GLY A 280 -32.24 -6.09 -8.68
C GLY A 280 -31.47 -4.93 -8.05
N VAL A 281 -32.01 -4.29 -6.99
CA VAL A 281 -31.37 -3.19 -6.26
C VAL A 281 -31.04 -3.60 -4.83
N GLY A 282 -29.84 -3.23 -4.38
CA GLY A 282 -29.37 -3.49 -3.02
C GLY A 282 -30.05 -2.63 -1.96
N SER A 283 -30.36 -3.24 -0.81
CA SER A 283 -30.71 -2.50 0.41
C SER A 283 -29.46 -2.06 1.17
N SER A 284 -29.58 -1.05 2.03
CA SER A 284 -28.47 -0.64 2.90
C SER A 284 -28.84 -0.73 4.37
N LEU A 285 -28.24 -1.69 5.07
CA LEU A 285 -28.34 -1.87 6.51
C LEU A 285 -27.18 -1.15 7.21
N ALA A 286 -27.50 -0.41 8.26
CA ALA A 286 -26.52 0.15 9.18
C ALA A 286 -26.99 0.03 10.64
N LEU A 287 -26.03 0.05 11.55
CA LEU A 287 -26.29 0.16 12.98
C LEU A 287 -25.99 1.60 13.41
N ASP A 288 -26.82 2.15 14.27
CA ASP A 288 -26.50 3.40 14.94
C ASP A 288 -25.52 3.20 16.10
N SER A 289 -25.10 4.30 16.75
CA SER A 289 -24.15 4.24 17.87
C SER A 289 -24.66 3.48 19.09
N ALA A 290 -25.96 3.18 19.17
CA ALA A 290 -26.56 2.33 20.22
C ALA A 290 -26.68 0.86 19.79
N GLY A 291 -26.19 0.50 18.59
CA GLY A 291 -26.30 -0.84 18.03
C GLY A 291 -27.71 -1.17 17.52
N VAL A 292 -28.58 -0.17 17.32
CA VAL A 292 -29.94 -0.39 16.83
C VAL A 292 -29.89 -0.38 15.29
N PRO A 293 -30.39 -1.44 14.63
CA PRO A 293 -30.36 -1.55 13.18
C PRO A 293 -31.40 -0.64 12.51
N ALA A 294 -31.07 -0.20 11.31
CA ALA A 294 -32.00 0.40 10.36
C ALA A 294 -31.63 0.02 8.93
N ILE A 295 -32.62 0.03 8.04
CA ILE A 295 -32.45 -0.33 6.63
C ILE A 295 -33.06 0.76 5.76
N ALA A 296 -32.32 1.20 4.75
CA ALA A 296 -32.85 2.02 3.66
C ALA A 296 -33.00 1.18 2.39
N TYR A 297 -34.10 1.36 1.65
CA TYR A 297 -34.42 0.58 0.45
C TYR A 297 -35.41 1.31 -0.45
N TRP A 298 -35.36 0.98 -1.75
CA TRP A 298 -36.28 1.48 -2.77
C TRP A 298 -37.49 0.56 -2.96
N ALA A 299 -38.64 1.13 -3.31
CA ALA A 299 -39.85 0.37 -3.68
C ALA A 299 -40.69 1.16 -4.69
N PRO A 300 -41.42 0.50 -5.61
CA PRO A 300 -42.23 1.19 -6.60
C PRO A 300 -43.34 2.01 -5.97
N ASP A 301 -43.60 3.20 -6.52
CA ASP A 301 -44.84 3.91 -6.27
C ASP A 301 -45.97 3.27 -7.10
N THR A 302 -47.02 2.79 -6.43
CA THR A 302 -48.18 2.18 -7.11
C THR A 302 -49.29 3.19 -7.39
N THR A 303 -49.14 4.42 -6.91
CA THR A 303 -50.08 5.52 -7.14
C THR A 303 -49.65 6.41 -8.30
N GLN A 304 -48.37 6.36 -8.67
CA GLN A 304 -47.77 7.18 -9.69
C GLN A 304 -46.80 6.35 -10.54
N GLY A 305 -47.04 6.27 -11.86
CA GLY A 305 -46.16 5.53 -12.77
C GLY A 305 -44.78 6.20 -12.89
N TYR A 306 -43.75 5.39 -13.13
CA TYR A 306 -42.34 5.83 -13.29
C TYR A 306 -41.75 6.54 -12.05
N ASN A 307 -42.22 6.21 -10.85
CA ASN A 307 -41.73 6.78 -9.61
C ASN A 307 -41.30 5.66 -8.63
N GLU A 308 -40.17 5.85 -7.99
CA GLU A 308 -39.65 4.95 -6.95
C GLU A 308 -39.56 5.71 -5.63
N ILE A 309 -39.90 5.05 -4.53
CA ILE A 309 -39.94 5.65 -3.19
C ILE A 309 -38.79 5.10 -2.35
N LEU A 310 -37.99 5.99 -1.79
CA LEU A 310 -36.95 5.64 -0.84
C LEU A 310 -37.55 5.58 0.56
N PHE A 311 -37.43 4.42 1.20
CA PHE A 311 -37.90 4.18 2.56
C PHE A 311 -36.76 4.00 3.55
N PHE A 312 -37.02 4.40 4.80
CA PHE A 312 -36.21 4.10 5.97
C PHE A 312 -37.01 3.26 6.96
N TRP A 313 -36.43 2.19 7.47
CA TRP A 313 -37.12 1.27 8.37
C TRP A 313 -36.25 0.81 9.54
N ARG A 314 -36.84 0.80 10.74
CA ARG A 314 -36.23 0.27 11.97
C ARG A 314 -36.78 -1.13 12.27
N PRO A 315 -36.10 -2.21 11.91
CA PRO A 315 -36.58 -3.56 12.14
C PRO A 315 -36.58 -3.98 13.62
N GLY A 316 -36.02 -3.21 14.55
CA GLY A 316 -36.19 -3.50 15.98
C GLY A 316 -37.63 -3.26 16.48
N GLY A 317 -38.39 -2.37 15.84
CA GLY A 317 -39.72 -1.96 16.28
C GLY A 317 -40.88 -2.55 15.46
N THR A 318 -42.09 -2.06 15.78
CA THR A 318 -43.36 -2.34 15.07
C THR A 318 -43.75 -1.24 14.07
N ALA A 319 -43.01 -0.13 14.03
CA ALA A 319 -43.31 1.00 13.15
C ALA A 319 -43.20 0.60 11.67
N ALA A 320 -44.09 1.17 10.86
CA ALA A 320 -44.04 1.07 9.41
C ALA A 320 -42.80 1.83 8.87
N PRO A 321 -42.28 1.46 7.68
CA PRO A 321 -41.26 2.22 6.98
C PRO A 321 -41.70 3.68 6.78
N VAL A 322 -40.76 4.61 6.96
CA VAL A 322 -40.95 6.05 6.80
C VAL A 322 -40.45 6.45 5.40
N LYS A 323 -41.27 7.20 4.64
CA LYS A 323 -40.84 7.76 3.35
C LYS A 323 -39.75 8.81 3.60
N VAL A 324 -38.62 8.65 2.92
CA VAL A 324 -37.49 9.59 2.91
C VAL A 324 -37.70 10.62 1.81
N THR A 325 -37.83 10.14 0.58
CA THR A 325 -38.03 10.90 -0.65
C THR A 325 -38.49 9.96 -1.76
N ASP A 326 -38.53 10.41 -3.01
CA ASP A 326 -38.81 9.61 -4.21
C ASP A 326 -37.95 10.07 -5.41
N THR A 327 -38.13 9.47 -6.59
CA THR A 327 -37.40 9.85 -7.82
C THR A 327 -38.14 10.91 -8.66
N GLN A 328 -39.23 11.47 -8.15
CA GLN A 328 -39.99 12.55 -8.79
C GLN A 328 -40.45 12.25 -10.23
N ASN A 329 -40.87 11.01 -10.51
CA ASN A 329 -41.30 10.51 -11.83
C ASN A 329 -40.19 10.18 -12.82
N ASN A 330 -38.98 9.90 -12.33
CA ASN A 330 -37.91 9.33 -13.13
C ASN A 330 -37.63 7.91 -12.62
N GLN A 331 -37.51 6.91 -13.51
CA GLN A 331 -37.32 5.51 -13.09
C GLN A 331 -35.92 4.97 -13.38
N ASP A 332 -35.00 5.82 -13.81
CA ASP A 332 -33.65 5.39 -14.18
C ASP A 332 -32.78 5.24 -12.94
N SER A 333 -32.12 4.09 -12.82
CA SER A 333 -31.05 3.71 -11.88
C SER A 333 -31.18 4.29 -10.47
N TYR A 334 -31.40 3.44 -9.46
CA TYR A 334 -31.53 3.90 -8.07
C TYR A 334 -30.78 3.00 -7.11
N PHE A 335 -29.92 3.60 -6.28
CA PHE A 335 -29.08 2.89 -5.32
C PHE A 335 -29.07 3.64 -3.99
N VAL A 336 -28.65 2.98 -2.91
CA VAL A 336 -28.72 3.58 -1.57
C VAL A 336 -27.60 3.11 -0.65
N LYS A 337 -27.03 4.05 0.11
CA LYS A 337 -26.14 3.82 1.25
C LYS A 337 -26.68 4.52 2.49
N LEU A 338 -26.92 3.75 3.54
CA LEU A 338 -27.33 4.24 4.85
C LEU A 338 -26.13 4.28 5.81
N LEU A 339 -26.03 5.38 6.54
CA LEU A 339 -25.02 5.64 7.57
C LEU A 339 -25.68 6.27 8.80
N PHE A 340 -24.90 6.40 9.88
CA PHE A 340 -25.34 7.06 11.11
C PHE A 340 -24.27 7.98 11.67
N PHE A 341 -24.69 9.17 12.09
CA PHE A 341 -23.93 9.99 13.04
C PHE A 341 -24.62 9.91 14.40
N GLY A 342 -24.00 9.20 15.35
CA GLY A 342 -24.68 8.84 16.60
C GLY A 342 -25.93 7.99 16.30
N THR A 343 -27.10 8.49 16.71
CA THR A 343 -28.42 7.89 16.43
C THR A 343 -29.11 8.43 15.18
N GLN A 344 -28.48 9.40 14.50
CA GLN A 344 -29.12 10.21 13.46
C GLN A 344 -28.77 9.66 12.07
N PRO A 345 -29.74 9.18 11.28
CA PRO A 345 -29.44 8.54 10.01
C PRO A 345 -29.06 9.56 8.92
N ARG A 346 -28.17 9.13 8.03
CA ARG A 346 -27.69 9.83 6.85
C ARG A 346 -27.84 8.89 5.67
N ILE A 347 -28.41 9.34 4.57
CA ILE A 347 -28.55 8.53 3.36
C ILE A 347 -27.89 9.24 2.20
N PHE A 348 -26.97 8.53 1.56
CA PHE A 348 -26.47 8.85 0.24
C PHE A 348 -27.17 7.94 -0.77
N PHE A 349 -27.76 8.49 -1.81
CA PHE A 349 -28.51 7.72 -2.79
C PHE A 349 -28.28 8.28 -4.19
N HIS A 350 -28.44 7.39 -5.17
CA HIS A 350 -28.53 7.77 -6.57
C HIS A 350 -29.98 7.59 -7.03
N GLY A 351 -30.44 8.49 -7.88
CA GLY A 351 -31.72 8.45 -8.57
C GLY A 351 -31.94 9.75 -9.31
N GLN A 352 -32.21 9.69 -10.62
CA GLN A 352 -32.53 10.89 -11.39
C GLN A 352 -33.76 11.57 -10.78
N ARG A 353 -33.69 12.89 -10.64
CA ARG A 353 -34.75 13.72 -10.07
C ARG A 353 -34.85 15.04 -10.83
N ASN A 354 -35.90 15.80 -10.59
CA ASN A 354 -36.18 17.05 -11.30
C ASN A 354 -35.49 18.28 -10.67
N ASP A 355 -34.78 18.08 -9.56
CA ASP A 355 -34.00 19.09 -8.84
C ASP A 355 -32.52 19.12 -9.23
N ALA A 356 -32.11 18.31 -10.22
CA ALA A 356 -30.75 18.25 -10.77
C ALA A 356 -30.78 18.19 -12.30
N ASP A 357 -29.64 18.51 -12.92
CA ASP A 357 -29.45 18.37 -14.37
C ASP A 357 -29.48 16.89 -14.80
N PHE A 358 -29.60 16.64 -16.10
CA PHE A 358 -29.54 15.29 -16.66
C PHE A 358 -28.21 14.61 -16.32
N ALA A 359 -28.26 13.34 -15.88
CA ALA A 359 -27.12 12.53 -15.45
C ALA A 359 -26.46 12.96 -14.12
N VAL A 360 -27.05 13.91 -13.39
CA VAL A 360 -26.67 14.24 -12.00
C VAL A 360 -27.68 13.59 -11.06
N GLY A 361 -27.45 12.31 -10.76
CA GLY A 361 -28.37 11.48 -9.96
C GLY A 361 -28.04 11.39 -8.47
N ASP A 362 -26.86 11.85 -8.02
CA ASP A 362 -26.38 11.62 -6.66
C ASP A 362 -26.89 12.68 -5.69
N HIS A 363 -27.45 12.22 -4.57
CA HIS A 363 -28.08 13.05 -3.56
C HIS A 363 -27.76 12.60 -2.15
N PHE A 364 -27.66 13.56 -1.25
CA PHE A 364 -27.53 13.32 0.18
C PHE A 364 -28.74 13.84 0.95
N VAL A 365 -29.21 13.07 1.92
CA VAL A 365 -30.33 13.47 2.78
C VAL A 365 -30.08 13.04 4.21
N ARG A 366 -30.50 13.87 5.16
CA ARG A 366 -30.34 13.61 6.60
C ARG A 366 -31.66 13.67 7.36
N SER A 367 -31.69 12.95 8.47
CA SER A 367 -32.68 13.11 9.51
C SER A 367 -32.01 13.49 10.83
N ASP A 368 -32.60 14.44 11.54
CA ASP A 368 -32.09 14.95 12.82
C ASP A 368 -33.00 14.58 14.00
N ASP A 369 -33.88 13.59 13.81
CA ASP A 369 -34.81 13.06 14.82
C ASP A 369 -34.88 11.52 14.81
N GLY A 370 -33.78 10.86 14.44
CA GLY A 370 -33.67 9.41 14.45
C GLY A 370 -34.37 8.68 13.29
N GLY A 371 -34.73 9.42 12.24
CA GLY A 371 -35.37 8.90 11.02
C GLY A 371 -36.90 9.10 10.98
N ALA A 372 -37.46 9.91 11.88
CA ALA A 372 -38.90 10.18 11.91
C ALA A 372 -39.31 11.23 10.85
N THR A 373 -38.47 12.24 10.62
CA THR A 373 -38.60 13.22 9.54
C THR A 373 -37.29 13.38 8.78
N TRP A 374 -37.39 13.79 7.51
CA TRP A 374 -36.25 13.93 6.61
C TRP A 374 -36.18 15.35 6.05
N LYS A 375 -34.96 15.87 5.94
CA LYS A 375 -34.71 17.16 5.27
C LYS A 375 -34.87 17.02 3.75
N THR A 376 -34.93 18.14 3.05
CA THR A 376 -34.87 18.13 1.59
C THR A 376 -33.54 17.49 1.14
N PRO A 377 -33.56 16.57 0.16
CA PRO A 377 -32.34 16.06 -0.45
C PRO A 377 -31.47 17.18 -1.01
N VAL A 378 -30.16 17.03 -0.88
CA VAL A 378 -29.13 17.93 -1.41
C VAL A 378 -28.49 17.23 -2.59
N VAL A 379 -28.48 17.88 -3.76
CA VAL A 379 -27.77 17.40 -4.94
C VAL A 379 -26.26 17.42 -4.66
N ILE A 380 -25.57 16.32 -4.94
CA ILE A 380 -24.11 16.28 -4.87
C ILE A 380 -23.54 16.98 -6.11
N PRO A 381 -22.72 18.03 -5.94
CA PRO A 381 -22.22 18.78 -7.09
C PRO A 381 -21.27 17.90 -7.92
N PRO A 382 -21.48 17.78 -9.24
CA PRO A 382 -20.50 17.18 -10.14
C PRO A 382 -19.23 18.04 -10.24
N ASP A 383 -18.18 17.50 -10.87
CA ASP A 383 -17.00 18.28 -11.25
C ASP A 383 -17.14 18.81 -12.68
N GLY A 384 -17.42 20.10 -12.80
CA GLY A 384 -17.86 20.70 -14.05
C GLY A 384 -19.20 20.12 -14.50
N ASN A 385 -19.44 20.07 -15.81
CA ASN A 385 -20.59 19.40 -16.40
C ASN A 385 -20.25 17.92 -16.61
N SER A 386 -20.27 17.16 -15.52
CA SER A 386 -20.08 15.71 -15.52
C SER A 386 -21.25 15.00 -14.85
N SER A 387 -21.37 13.70 -15.10
CA SER A 387 -22.35 12.86 -14.41
C SER A 387 -21.88 12.48 -13.00
N THR A 388 -22.84 12.10 -12.17
CA THR A 388 -22.59 11.51 -10.84
C THR A 388 -23.30 10.15 -10.82
N ASP A 389 -22.53 9.07 -10.83
CA ASP A 389 -23.03 7.71 -11.07
C ASP A 389 -22.60 6.72 -9.98
N TYR A 390 -23.37 5.64 -9.86
CA TYR A 390 -22.88 4.41 -9.22
C TYR A 390 -21.76 3.79 -10.07
N PRO A 391 -20.75 3.09 -9.51
CA PRO A 391 -20.60 2.69 -8.11
C PRO A 391 -20.29 3.87 -7.20
N PHE A 392 -20.87 3.84 -6.00
CA PHE A 392 -20.60 4.85 -4.98
C PHE A 392 -20.51 4.24 -3.58
N ASP A 393 -19.84 4.96 -2.69
CA ASP A 393 -19.89 4.70 -1.26
C ASP A 393 -19.88 6.01 -0.46
N ALA A 394 -20.15 5.91 0.82
CA ALA A 394 -20.15 7.04 1.74
C ALA A 394 -19.70 6.64 3.14
N THR A 395 -19.15 7.59 3.87
CA THR A 395 -18.82 7.44 5.28
C THR A 395 -18.96 8.76 6.04
N VAL A 396 -19.05 8.67 7.37
CA VAL A 396 -19.21 9.80 8.28
C VAL A 396 -18.21 9.69 9.42
N ASP A 397 -17.53 10.78 9.74
CA ASP A 397 -16.48 10.80 10.76
C ASP A 397 -17.07 10.99 12.18
N SER A 398 -16.19 11.07 13.19
CA SER A 398 -16.59 11.25 14.58
C SER A 398 -17.23 12.62 14.89
N LYS A 399 -17.13 13.59 13.98
CA LYS A 399 -17.68 14.95 14.11
C LYS A 399 -18.98 15.13 13.32
N GLY A 400 -19.30 14.16 12.46
CA GLY A 400 -20.47 14.22 11.58
C GLY A 400 -20.13 14.77 10.20
N ASP A 401 -18.85 14.98 9.88
CA ASP A 401 -18.40 15.35 8.54
C ASP A 401 -18.56 14.15 7.61
N VAL A 402 -18.99 14.39 6.38
CA VAL A 402 -19.32 13.34 5.41
C VAL A 402 -18.36 13.37 4.24
N ALA A 403 -17.94 12.16 3.84
CA ALA A 403 -17.21 11.90 2.60
C ALA A 403 -17.98 10.92 1.73
N LEU A 404 -18.11 11.24 0.45
CA LEU A 404 -18.81 10.47 -0.58
C LEU A 404 -17.85 10.24 -1.75
N ALA A 405 -17.83 9.06 -2.34
CA ALA A 405 -17.09 8.80 -3.57
C ALA A 405 -18.00 8.07 -4.54
N TYR A 406 -17.86 8.37 -5.82
CA TYR A 406 -18.79 7.94 -6.87
C TYR A 406 -18.08 7.88 -8.22
N GLY A 407 -18.71 7.19 -9.18
CA GLY A 407 -18.23 7.08 -10.56
C GLY A 407 -18.70 8.24 -11.43
N GLN A 408 -17.97 8.46 -12.53
CA GLN A 408 -18.30 9.46 -13.53
C GLN A 408 -18.24 8.83 -14.92
N ASN A 409 -19.41 8.60 -15.54
CA ASN A 409 -19.54 7.97 -16.85
C ASN A 409 -19.57 8.99 -18.01
N GLY A 410 -19.85 10.27 -17.75
CA GLY A 410 -19.96 11.32 -18.76
C GLY A 410 -19.35 12.65 -18.33
N SER A 411 -18.75 13.38 -19.28
CA SER A 411 -18.29 14.76 -19.11
C SER A 411 -18.21 15.46 -20.46
N ASP A 412 -18.50 16.76 -20.48
CA ASP A 412 -18.28 17.62 -21.66
C ASP A 412 -16.83 18.14 -21.77
N GLY A 413 -15.94 17.70 -20.87
CA GLY A 413 -14.55 18.13 -20.79
C GLY A 413 -14.31 19.37 -19.93
N SER A 414 -15.35 19.91 -19.27
CA SER A 414 -15.22 21.03 -18.32
C SER A 414 -14.80 20.64 -16.91
N SER A 415 -14.63 19.34 -16.63
CA SER A 415 -14.14 18.83 -15.35
C SER A 415 -12.76 19.43 -15.01
N THR A 416 -12.61 19.89 -13.77
CA THR A 416 -11.43 20.63 -13.29
C THR A 416 -10.53 19.83 -12.37
N CYS A 417 -11.05 18.76 -11.79
CA CYS A 417 -10.34 17.85 -10.91
C CYS A 417 -10.12 16.49 -11.58
N ASP A 418 -9.08 15.78 -11.13
CA ASP A 418 -8.82 14.40 -11.55
C ASP A 418 -9.78 13.40 -10.86
N ASN A 419 -9.49 12.10 -10.99
CA ASN A 419 -10.23 10.98 -10.41
C ASN A 419 -9.38 10.24 -9.35
N PRO A 420 -9.99 9.41 -8.49
CA PRO A 420 -11.43 9.20 -8.30
C PRO A 420 -12.12 10.40 -7.65
N LYS A 421 -13.43 10.58 -7.89
CA LYS A 421 -14.22 11.68 -7.31
C LYS A 421 -14.47 11.44 -5.82
N LEU A 422 -14.25 12.50 -5.04
CA LEU A 422 -14.46 12.56 -3.59
C LEU A 422 -15.19 13.87 -3.27
N SER A 423 -16.44 13.75 -2.81
CA SER A 423 -17.24 14.88 -2.34
C SER A 423 -17.27 14.93 -0.82
N ARG A 424 -17.10 16.13 -0.26
CA ARG A 424 -17.00 16.33 1.20
C ARG A 424 -17.90 17.46 1.69
N SER A 425 -18.44 17.31 2.88
CA SER A 425 -19.21 18.34 3.56
C SER A 425 -19.08 18.26 5.07
N THR A 426 -19.04 19.43 5.74
CA THR A 426 -19.04 19.56 7.20
C THR A 426 -20.36 20.08 7.76
N ASP A 427 -21.20 20.70 6.92
CA ASP A 427 -22.52 21.22 7.29
C ASP A 427 -23.69 20.37 6.74
N LEU A 428 -23.36 19.40 5.88
CA LEU A 428 -24.26 18.47 5.19
C LEU A 428 -25.22 19.16 4.21
N VAL A 429 -24.90 20.38 3.79
CA VAL A 429 -25.68 21.18 2.83
C VAL A 429 -24.78 21.61 1.68
N ASN A 430 -23.57 22.06 1.97
CA ASN A 430 -22.59 22.48 0.99
C ASN A 430 -21.56 21.36 0.83
N PHE A 431 -21.65 20.66 -0.29
CA PHE A 431 -20.68 19.65 -0.69
C PHE A 431 -19.65 20.26 -1.63
N THR A 432 -18.42 19.76 -1.59
CA THR A 432 -17.36 20.12 -2.54
C THR A 432 -16.77 18.85 -3.10
N THR A 433 -16.79 18.73 -4.43
CA THR A 433 -16.29 17.56 -5.16
C THR A 433 -14.96 17.90 -5.82
N CYS A 434 -13.96 17.05 -5.57
CA CYS A 434 -12.70 17.02 -6.32
C CYS A 434 -12.06 15.63 -6.17
N ALA A 435 -10.86 15.42 -6.70
CA ALA A 435 -10.10 14.20 -6.39
C ALA A 435 -9.53 14.23 -4.96
N ALA A 436 -9.23 13.04 -4.44
CA ALA A 436 -8.46 12.92 -3.21
C ALA A 436 -7.09 13.60 -3.34
N ALA A 437 -6.63 14.27 -2.28
CA ALA A 437 -5.34 14.97 -2.29
C ALA A 437 -4.18 14.02 -2.62
N ASP A 438 -3.19 14.50 -3.37
CA ASP A 438 -2.03 13.75 -3.90
C ASP A 438 -2.38 12.60 -4.88
N VAL A 439 -3.66 12.27 -5.06
CA VAL A 439 -4.17 11.44 -6.16
C VAL A 439 -4.48 12.32 -7.38
N SER A 440 -4.74 13.61 -7.15
CA SER A 440 -5.15 14.61 -8.15
C SER A 440 -4.03 15.22 -9.01
N ILE A 441 -2.93 14.51 -9.28
CA ILE A 441 -1.77 15.07 -10.01
C ILE A 441 -1.53 14.45 -11.39
N THR A 442 -2.46 13.64 -11.91
CA THR A 442 -2.34 12.98 -13.21
C THR A 442 -3.70 12.53 -13.75
N SER A 443 -3.88 12.57 -15.07
CA SER A 443 -4.97 11.89 -15.81
C SER A 443 -4.83 10.35 -15.82
N ALA A 444 -4.28 9.77 -14.75
CA ALA A 444 -3.89 8.36 -14.68
C ALA A 444 -5.02 7.45 -14.19
N PHE A 445 -6.08 7.99 -13.58
CA PHE A 445 -7.16 7.18 -13.00
C PHE A 445 -8.42 7.20 -13.84
N ASP A 446 -9.14 6.09 -13.82
CA ASP A 446 -10.40 5.95 -14.55
C ASP A 446 -11.44 6.90 -13.97
N ALA A 447 -12.21 7.53 -14.85
CA ALA A 447 -13.37 8.35 -14.44
C ALA A 447 -14.49 7.49 -13.87
N TYR A 448 -14.65 6.28 -14.39
CA TYR A 448 -15.64 5.31 -13.94
C TYR A 448 -14.93 4.08 -13.36
N PRO A 449 -14.65 4.08 -12.04
CA PRO A 449 -14.09 2.89 -11.39
C PRO A 449 -15.12 1.77 -11.41
N GLY A 450 -14.67 0.52 -11.48
CA GLY A 450 -15.59 -0.62 -11.52
C GLY A 450 -16.26 -0.92 -10.16
N SER A 451 -15.72 -0.39 -9.07
CA SER A 451 -16.26 -0.47 -7.71
C SER A 451 -15.56 0.54 -6.79
N ILE A 452 -16.20 0.94 -5.69
CA ILE A 452 -15.69 1.91 -4.71
C ILE A 452 -16.03 1.44 -3.29
N ALA A 453 -15.12 1.67 -2.34
CA ALA A 453 -15.39 1.52 -0.91
C ALA A 453 -14.75 2.63 -0.08
N LEU A 454 -15.46 3.08 0.97
CA LEU A 454 -15.05 4.15 1.85
C LEU A 454 -15.18 3.78 3.33
N ALA A 455 -14.20 4.18 4.14
CA ALA A 455 -14.30 4.11 5.60
C ALA A 455 -13.42 5.17 6.27
N TYR A 456 -13.92 5.80 7.33
CA TYR A 456 -13.06 6.54 8.26
C TYR A 456 -12.39 5.58 9.23
N GLY A 457 -11.06 5.70 9.36
CA GLY A 457 -10.34 5.17 10.50
C GLY A 457 -10.73 5.93 11.78
N GLY A 458 -10.45 5.36 12.94
CA GLY A 458 -10.70 5.96 14.25
C GLY A 458 -9.92 7.24 14.56
N ASN A 459 -9.09 7.73 13.63
CA ASN A 459 -8.46 9.04 13.64
C ASN A 459 -9.14 10.06 12.69
N ASP A 460 -10.36 9.77 12.23
CA ASP A 460 -11.11 10.55 11.24
C ASP A 460 -10.34 10.75 9.92
N LYS A 461 -9.54 9.76 9.53
CA LYS A 461 -8.84 9.75 8.23
C LYS A 461 -9.42 8.71 7.30
N LEU A 462 -9.59 9.12 6.05
CA LEU A 462 -10.28 8.31 5.06
C LEU A 462 -9.40 7.18 4.53
N TYR A 463 -9.98 6.00 4.40
CA TYR A 463 -9.58 4.99 3.45
C TYR A 463 -10.54 5.06 2.27
N LEU A 464 -10.02 5.30 1.07
CA LEU A 464 -10.74 5.24 -0.19
C LEU A 464 -10.13 4.12 -1.03
N MET A 465 -10.93 3.14 -1.38
CA MET A 465 -10.55 2.09 -2.31
C MET A 465 -11.41 2.15 -3.57
N TRP A 466 -10.80 1.82 -4.69
CA TRP A 466 -11.51 1.67 -5.95
C TRP A 466 -10.83 0.64 -6.83
N TRP A 467 -11.61 0.08 -7.75
CA TRP A 467 -11.10 -0.79 -8.78
C TRP A 467 -10.73 0.01 -10.03
N GLN A 468 -9.43 0.04 -10.32
CA GLN A 468 -8.81 0.66 -11.49
C GLN A 468 -8.63 -0.39 -12.59
N GLN A 469 -9.34 -0.19 -13.70
CA GLN A 469 -9.37 -1.11 -14.84
C GLN A 469 -8.36 -0.70 -15.92
N GLY A 470 -8.27 0.60 -16.21
CA GLY A 470 -7.38 1.15 -17.22
C GLY A 470 -5.91 1.06 -16.82
N ASP A 471 -5.06 0.67 -17.78
CA ASP A 471 -3.60 0.64 -17.60
C ASP A 471 -3.09 2.06 -17.34
N SER A 472 -2.69 2.30 -16.10
CA SER A 472 -2.18 3.58 -15.64
C SER A 472 -0.72 3.45 -15.28
N SER A 473 0.06 4.52 -15.46
CA SER A 473 1.44 4.59 -14.94
C SER A 473 1.54 4.39 -13.42
N THR A 474 0.41 4.43 -12.72
CA THR A 474 0.25 4.27 -11.27
C THR A 474 -0.18 2.86 -10.83
N GLY A 475 -0.50 1.95 -11.77
CA GLY A 475 -0.89 0.56 -11.49
C GLY A 475 -2.37 0.26 -11.73
N THR A 476 -2.74 -1.02 -11.68
CA THR A 476 -4.11 -1.52 -11.92
C THR A 476 -4.57 -2.49 -10.82
N GLY A 477 -5.86 -2.84 -10.82
CA GLY A 477 -6.50 -3.70 -9.81
C GLY A 477 -7.19 -2.88 -8.73
N ILE A 478 -7.17 -3.34 -7.48
CA ILE A 478 -7.74 -2.57 -6.37
C ILE A 478 -6.68 -1.63 -5.82
N LEU A 479 -6.95 -0.35 -5.93
CA LEU A 479 -6.12 0.74 -5.44
C LEU A 479 -6.70 1.24 -4.13
N MET A 480 -5.83 1.80 -3.28
CA MET A 480 -6.22 2.41 -2.02
C MET A 480 -5.49 3.74 -1.85
N TRP A 481 -6.24 4.76 -1.47
CA TRP A 481 -5.74 5.99 -0.90
C TRP A 481 -6.08 6.08 0.58
N ARG A 482 -5.07 6.33 1.41
CA ARG A 482 -5.25 6.63 2.82
C ARG A 482 -4.95 8.09 3.09
N GLU A 483 -5.92 8.83 3.59
CA GLU A 483 -5.79 10.25 3.87
C GLU A 483 -4.65 10.51 4.85
N PRO A 484 -3.70 11.40 4.51
CA PRO A 484 -2.66 11.81 5.44
C PRO A 484 -3.24 12.56 6.66
N PRO A 485 -2.64 12.39 7.85
CA PRO A 485 -2.93 13.25 8.99
C PRO A 485 -2.86 14.75 8.64
N ALA A 486 -3.66 15.58 9.30
CA ALA A 486 -3.64 17.02 9.04
C ALA A 486 -2.25 17.60 9.37
N GLY A 487 -1.63 18.31 8.42
CA GLY A 487 -0.28 18.87 8.57
C GLY A 487 0.86 17.96 8.10
N THR A 488 0.59 16.72 7.67
CA THR A 488 1.57 15.84 7.01
C THR A 488 1.30 15.78 5.50
N ALA A 489 1.84 16.71 4.72
CA ALA A 489 2.09 16.45 3.31
C ALA A 489 3.27 15.46 3.24
N THR A 490 3.06 14.20 2.85
CA THR A 490 4.16 13.23 2.77
C THR A 490 4.88 13.35 1.44
N GLY A 491 5.61 14.45 1.30
CA GLY A 491 6.76 14.48 0.41
C GLY A 491 7.71 13.31 0.69
N PRO A 492 8.64 13.05 -0.23
CA PRO A 492 9.72 12.09 0.03
C PRO A 492 10.40 12.42 1.36
N VAL A 493 10.91 11.45 2.10
CA VAL A 493 11.62 11.70 3.37
C VAL A 493 12.91 10.89 3.41
N ILE A 494 14.03 11.55 3.69
CA ILE A 494 15.33 10.92 3.87
C ILE A 494 15.53 10.64 5.37
N ASN A 495 16.03 9.45 5.72
CA ASN A 495 16.33 9.11 7.11
C ASN A 495 17.36 10.09 7.73
N THR A 496 17.14 10.47 8.98
CA THR A 496 17.99 11.44 9.71
C THR A 496 18.92 10.79 10.72
N ASP A 497 18.86 9.47 10.88
CA ASP A 497 19.64 8.65 11.83
C ASP A 497 21.09 8.34 11.37
N GLY A 498 21.58 9.06 10.35
CA GLY A 498 22.88 8.82 9.73
C GLY A 498 22.89 7.71 8.67
N THR A 499 21.81 6.95 8.50
CA THR A 499 21.67 5.95 7.42
C THR A 499 21.08 6.52 6.14
N GLY A 500 20.58 7.76 6.17
CA GLY A 500 19.84 8.35 5.06
C GLY A 500 20.66 8.65 3.82
N VAL A 501 21.97 8.90 3.96
CA VAL A 501 22.88 9.16 2.83
C VAL A 501 24.23 8.50 3.14
N MET A 502 24.61 7.51 2.35
CA MET A 502 25.80 6.70 2.60
C MET A 502 26.57 6.45 1.30
N ASN A 503 27.86 6.17 1.42
CA ASN A 503 28.65 5.63 0.33
C ASN A 503 28.02 4.31 -0.15
N GLY A 504 27.75 4.20 -1.45
CA GLY A 504 26.95 3.13 -2.04
C GLY A 504 27.60 1.73 -1.99
N ALA A 505 28.89 1.65 -1.69
CA ALA A 505 29.58 0.38 -1.43
C ALA A 505 29.64 0.04 0.06
N ILE A 506 29.99 1.03 0.88
CA ILE A 506 30.20 0.84 2.33
C ILE A 506 28.87 0.62 3.06
N ASN A 507 27.81 1.38 2.69
CA ASN A 507 26.47 1.31 3.30
C ASN A 507 26.45 1.41 4.84
N LEU A 508 27.35 2.23 5.40
CA LEU A 508 27.40 2.55 6.83
C LEU A 508 27.26 4.06 7.07
N PRO A 509 26.68 4.47 8.21
CA PRO A 509 26.61 5.87 8.61
C PRO A 509 27.99 6.54 8.65
N GLY A 510 28.07 7.78 8.16
CA GLY A 510 29.31 8.57 8.19
C GLY A 510 30.41 8.10 7.22
N SER A 511 30.10 7.19 6.28
CA SER A 511 31.05 6.61 5.32
C SER A 511 31.67 7.59 4.31
N GLY A 512 31.26 8.85 4.30
CA GLY A 512 31.83 9.91 3.47
C GLY A 512 31.39 9.83 1.99
N ILE A 513 31.05 10.97 1.42
CA ILE A 513 30.65 11.10 0.01
C ILE A 513 31.78 11.78 -0.77
N VAL A 514 32.17 11.18 -1.89
CA VAL A 514 33.20 11.72 -2.80
C VAL A 514 32.53 12.15 -4.10
N ALA A 515 32.93 13.28 -4.68
CA ALA A 515 32.42 13.72 -5.98
C ALA A 515 32.62 12.62 -7.05
N GLY A 516 31.54 12.26 -7.76
CA GLY A 516 31.53 11.20 -8.77
C GLY A 516 31.40 9.77 -8.23
N SER A 517 31.37 9.55 -6.90
CA SER A 517 31.16 8.23 -6.29
C SER A 517 29.68 7.81 -6.27
N TRP A 518 29.42 6.52 -6.05
CA TRP A 518 28.07 6.01 -5.83
C TRP A 518 27.60 6.31 -4.41
N VAL A 519 26.34 6.73 -4.29
CA VAL A 519 25.67 7.07 -3.04
C VAL A 519 24.36 6.32 -2.96
N THR A 520 24.11 5.70 -1.82
CA THR A 520 22.82 5.10 -1.47
C THR A 520 22.09 6.00 -0.49
N ILE A 521 20.85 6.31 -0.81
CA ILE A 521 19.95 7.14 -0.02
C ILE A 521 18.81 6.26 0.47
N LYS A 522 18.53 6.30 1.78
CA LYS A 522 17.48 5.51 2.43
C LYS A 522 16.43 6.43 3.06
N GLY A 523 15.17 6.03 2.97
CA GLY A 523 14.05 6.87 3.37
C GLY A 523 12.69 6.24 3.13
N ALA A 524 11.69 7.07 2.87
CA ALA A 524 10.35 6.63 2.49
C ALA A 524 9.74 7.55 1.43
N ASN A 525 8.71 7.03 0.76
CA ASN A 525 7.92 7.73 -0.26
C ASN A 525 8.75 8.23 -1.45
N PHE A 526 9.80 7.49 -1.83
CA PHE A 526 10.65 7.87 -2.96
C PHE A 526 10.06 7.47 -4.33
N SER A 527 9.38 6.33 -4.44
CA SER A 527 8.70 5.90 -5.67
C SER A 527 7.71 4.77 -5.39
N ASP A 528 6.68 4.64 -6.23
CA ASP A 528 5.67 3.58 -6.10
C ASP A 528 6.11 2.25 -6.74
N ALA A 529 7.11 2.30 -7.64
CA ALA A 529 7.69 1.14 -8.30
C ALA A 529 9.22 1.23 -8.36
N ALA A 530 9.88 0.06 -8.48
CA ALA A 530 11.31 -0.02 -8.70
C ALA A 530 11.65 0.33 -10.16
N VAL A 531 12.51 1.32 -10.38
CA VAL A 531 12.93 1.78 -11.72
C VAL A 531 14.44 1.92 -11.76
N ASN A 532 15.05 1.59 -12.90
CA ASN A 532 16.47 1.75 -13.16
C ASN A 532 16.73 2.23 -14.60
N TRP A 533 18.00 2.33 -15.00
CA TRP A 533 18.43 2.77 -16.35
C TRP A 533 18.04 1.87 -17.54
N ASN A 534 17.24 0.83 -17.37
CA ASN A 534 16.89 -0.05 -18.49
C ASN A 534 16.25 0.75 -19.65
N ASN A 535 16.86 0.65 -20.83
CA ASN A 535 16.44 1.27 -22.10
C ASN A 535 16.54 2.81 -22.20
N LEU A 536 17.39 3.49 -21.40
CA LEU A 536 17.62 4.93 -21.54
C LEU A 536 18.74 5.25 -22.55
N ASP A 537 18.50 6.28 -23.39
CA ASP A 537 19.51 6.87 -24.26
C ASP A 537 20.40 7.84 -23.46
N PHE A 538 21.72 7.58 -23.45
CA PHE A 538 22.72 8.41 -22.78
C PHE A 538 23.39 9.43 -23.71
N SER A 539 22.86 9.65 -24.92
CA SER A 539 23.36 10.65 -25.88
C SER A 539 23.47 12.05 -25.28
N ASN A 540 22.65 12.37 -24.27
CA ASN A 540 22.62 13.64 -23.54
C ASN A 540 23.22 13.57 -22.12
N GLY A 541 24.02 12.53 -21.82
CA GLY A 541 24.57 12.28 -20.49
C GLY A 541 23.70 11.34 -19.64
N LEU A 542 24.09 11.14 -18.38
CA LEU A 542 23.36 10.28 -17.45
C LEU A 542 22.12 11.02 -16.91
N PRO A 543 20.96 10.36 -16.81
CA PRO A 543 19.71 11.00 -16.40
C PRO A 543 19.79 11.43 -14.94
N THR A 544 19.37 12.67 -14.68
CA THR A 544 19.28 13.22 -13.33
C THR A 544 17.89 13.12 -12.72
N THR A 545 16.91 12.76 -13.54
CA THR A 545 15.52 12.53 -13.15
C THR A 545 15.04 11.22 -13.78
N ILE A 546 14.41 10.36 -12.97
CA ILE A 546 13.76 9.14 -13.44
C ILE A 546 12.38 9.09 -12.79
N ASN A 547 11.33 8.91 -13.59
CA ASN A 547 9.94 8.82 -13.13
C ASN A 547 9.53 9.94 -12.14
N GLY A 548 9.91 11.19 -12.46
CA GLY A 548 9.60 12.36 -11.63
C GLY A 548 10.42 12.50 -10.33
N VAL A 549 11.38 11.60 -10.08
CA VAL A 549 12.27 11.64 -8.91
C VAL A 549 13.63 12.21 -9.29
N GLN A 550 14.10 13.19 -8.52
CA GLN A 550 15.40 13.83 -8.65
C GLN A 550 16.07 13.92 -7.28
N VAL A 551 17.39 13.76 -7.22
CA VAL A 551 18.17 13.99 -6.00
C VAL A 551 19.07 15.20 -6.17
N LEU A 552 19.06 16.07 -5.17
CA LEU A 552 19.83 17.31 -5.14
C LEU A 552 20.93 17.23 -4.08
N PHE A 553 22.17 17.58 -4.44
CA PHE A 553 23.29 17.80 -3.52
C PHE A 553 23.67 19.28 -3.57
N ASN A 554 23.53 20.01 -2.45
CA ASN A 554 23.65 21.47 -2.42
C ASN A 554 22.81 22.17 -3.53
N GLY A 555 21.60 21.64 -3.79
CA GLY A 555 20.71 22.13 -4.84
C GLY A 555 21.12 21.77 -6.27
N LYS A 556 22.15 20.94 -6.48
CA LYS A 556 22.58 20.46 -7.80
C LYS A 556 22.14 19.01 -8.04
N PRO A 557 21.58 18.70 -9.22
CA PRO A 557 21.06 17.37 -9.50
C PRO A 557 22.16 16.31 -9.61
N ALA A 558 21.90 15.13 -9.06
CA ALA A 558 22.73 13.94 -9.16
C ALA A 558 22.20 13.00 -10.26
N ALA A 559 23.09 12.24 -10.91
CA ALA A 559 22.66 11.23 -11.88
C ALA A 559 22.00 10.07 -11.12
N THR A 560 20.73 9.82 -11.38
CA THR A 560 19.92 8.86 -10.60
C THR A 560 19.92 7.52 -11.32
N TYR A 561 20.41 6.46 -10.68
CA TYR A 561 20.53 5.12 -11.28
C TYR A 561 19.34 4.22 -10.98
N TYR A 562 18.96 4.15 -9.71
CA TYR A 562 17.96 3.22 -9.20
C TYR A 562 17.07 3.91 -8.19
N ILE A 563 15.78 3.64 -8.25
CA ILE A 563 14.79 4.15 -7.29
C ILE A 563 13.83 3.01 -6.94
N GLN A 564 13.46 2.90 -5.67
CA GLN A 564 12.31 2.15 -5.17
C GLN A 564 11.71 2.91 -3.96
N ALA A 565 10.67 2.36 -3.33
CA ALA A 565 9.91 3.02 -2.26
C ALA A 565 10.76 3.60 -1.11
N ASP A 566 11.84 2.92 -0.73
CA ASP A 566 12.67 3.24 0.43
C ASP A 566 14.16 3.49 0.11
N GLN A 567 14.56 3.40 -1.17
CA GLN A 567 15.95 3.49 -1.60
C GLN A 567 16.12 4.23 -2.93
N ILE A 568 17.14 5.08 -2.99
CA ILE A 568 17.65 5.66 -4.24
C ILE A 568 19.15 5.42 -4.31
N ASN A 569 19.66 5.00 -5.47
CA ASN A 569 21.11 5.02 -5.75
C ASN A 569 21.40 6.08 -6.80
N VAL A 570 22.35 6.97 -6.49
CA VAL A 570 22.76 8.08 -7.36
C VAL A 570 24.27 8.18 -7.47
N GLN A 571 24.76 8.71 -8.58
CA GLN A 571 26.14 9.16 -8.70
C GLN A 571 26.24 10.58 -8.15
N ALA A 572 27.07 10.77 -7.12
CA ALA A 572 27.31 12.08 -6.53
C ALA A 572 27.76 13.10 -7.60
N PRO A 573 27.15 14.30 -7.69
CA PRO A 573 27.51 15.27 -8.70
C PRO A 573 28.90 15.84 -8.45
N SER A 574 29.50 16.43 -9.49
CA SER A 574 30.82 17.07 -9.42
C SER A 574 30.89 18.28 -8.47
N SER A 575 29.73 18.81 -8.06
CA SER A 575 29.60 19.93 -7.12
C SER A 575 29.76 19.53 -5.65
N VAL A 576 29.87 18.24 -5.32
CA VAL A 576 30.17 17.80 -3.96
C VAL A 576 31.58 18.27 -3.57
N PRO A 577 31.76 18.98 -2.45
CA PRO A 577 33.07 19.49 -2.05
C PRO A 577 34.01 18.35 -1.62
N SER A 578 35.31 18.60 -1.63
CA SER A 578 36.33 17.62 -1.22
C SER A 578 36.51 17.50 0.31
N SER A 579 35.83 18.33 1.10
CA SER A 579 35.81 18.26 2.56
C SER A 579 34.59 18.97 3.13
N GLY A 580 34.23 18.66 4.38
CA GLY A 580 33.13 19.31 5.10
C GLY A 580 31.80 18.61 4.91
N SER A 581 30.75 19.38 4.63
CA SER A 581 29.36 18.89 4.56
C SER A 581 28.70 19.15 3.22
N VAL A 582 27.78 18.28 2.83
CA VAL A 582 26.91 18.47 1.67
C VAL A 582 25.45 18.22 2.08
N SER A 583 24.55 19.11 1.70
CA SER A 583 23.12 18.93 1.91
C SER A 583 22.53 18.06 0.80
N VAL A 584 21.64 17.14 1.17
CA VAL A 584 20.99 16.21 0.25
C VAL A 584 19.48 16.30 0.42
N GLN A 585 18.77 16.36 -0.69
CA GLN A 585 17.31 16.42 -0.75
C GLN A 585 16.80 15.57 -1.91
N VAL A 586 15.67 14.90 -1.72
CA VAL A 586 14.95 14.21 -2.77
C VAL A 586 13.77 15.08 -3.18
N VAL A 587 13.54 15.20 -4.48
CA VAL A 587 12.37 15.83 -5.07
C VAL A 587 11.61 14.76 -5.81
N ARG A 588 10.33 14.58 -5.49
CA ARG A 588 9.43 13.67 -6.18
C ARG A 588 8.24 14.47 -6.68
N ASN A 589 8.05 14.54 -7.99
CA ASN A 589 6.93 15.28 -8.62
C ASN A 589 6.79 16.71 -8.07
N ASN A 590 7.90 17.44 -7.97
CA ASN A 590 8.02 18.78 -7.40
C ASN A 590 7.79 18.92 -5.88
N VAL A 591 7.56 17.80 -5.17
CA VAL A 591 7.50 17.79 -3.71
C VAL A 591 8.88 17.46 -3.14
N THR A 592 9.40 18.34 -2.29
CA THR A 592 10.74 18.22 -1.70
C THR A 592 10.73 17.47 -0.38
N SER A 593 11.78 16.68 -0.12
CA SER A 593 12.00 16.04 1.18
C SER A 593 12.52 17.01 2.24
N ASN A 594 12.60 16.52 3.48
CA ASN A 594 13.56 17.08 4.44
C ASN A 594 14.99 17.09 3.85
N THR A 595 15.81 18.01 4.33
CA THR A 595 17.23 18.09 3.95
C THR A 595 18.07 17.31 4.96
N VAL A 596 18.92 16.41 4.47
CA VAL A 596 19.87 15.65 5.29
C VAL A 596 21.30 16.09 4.97
N THR A 597 22.13 16.24 6.00
CA THR A 597 23.53 16.62 5.82
C THR A 597 24.39 15.36 5.81
N ALA A 598 25.19 15.18 4.76
CA ALA A 598 26.19 14.13 4.65
C ALA A 598 27.61 14.72 4.76
N THR A 599 28.57 13.89 5.18
CA THR A 599 29.98 14.28 5.23
C THR A 599 30.58 14.14 3.83
N ALA A 600 31.18 15.21 3.32
CA ALA A 600 31.90 15.22 2.07
C ALA A 600 33.41 15.04 2.34
N THR A 601 34.08 14.22 1.53
CA THR A 601 35.51 13.90 1.69
C THR A 601 36.18 13.74 0.33
N SER A 602 37.51 13.87 0.30
CA SER A 602 38.31 13.69 -0.90
C SER A 602 38.49 12.22 -1.27
N MET A 603 38.42 11.32 -0.28
CA MET A 603 38.58 9.87 -0.43
C MET A 603 37.74 9.11 0.61
N ALA A 604 37.01 8.10 0.15
CA ALA A 604 36.24 7.14 0.93
C ALA A 604 36.17 5.82 0.15
N PRO A 605 37.30 5.08 0.02
CA PRO A 605 37.34 3.85 -0.77
C PRO A 605 36.34 2.85 -0.20
N GLY A 606 35.44 2.33 -1.02
CA GLY A 606 34.47 1.32 -0.62
C GLY A 606 34.51 0.15 -1.61
N ILE A 607 34.65 -1.08 -1.10
CA ILE A 607 34.58 -2.28 -1.94
C ILE A 607 33.10 -2.61 -2.15
N PHE A 608 32.64 -2.79 -3.39
CA PHE A 608 31.26 -3.25 -3.57
C PHE A 608 31.14 -4.69 -3.04
N PRO A 609 30.30 -4.96 -2.02
CA PRO A 609 30.11 -6.32 -1.54
C PRO A 609 28.96 -6.98 -2.28
N TYR A 610 28.94 -8.31 -2.29
CA TYR A 610 27.75 -9.09 -2.56
C TYR A 610 27.70 -10.30 -1.63
N SER A 611 26.50 -10.83 -1.42
CA SER A 611 26.32 -12.03 -0.61
C SER A 611 25.57 -13.10 -1.38
N LEU A 612 25.97 -14.36 -1.20
CA LEU A 612 25.30 -15.52 -1.79
C LEU A 612 24.39 -16.24 -0.78
N ASP A 613 24.70 -16.12 0.51
CA ASP A 613 24.08 -16.82 1.64
C ASP A 613 23.40 -15.85 2.63
N GLY A 614 23.43 -14.54 2.32
CA GLY A 614 22.98 -13.46 3.19
C GLY A 614 23.86 -13.22 4.41
N LYS A 615 25.00 -13.91 4.56
CA LYS A 615 25.86 -13.89 5.77
C LYS A 615 27.31 -13.52 5.48
N THR A 616 27.84 -14.03 4.39
CA THR A 616 29.21 -13.82 3.93
C THR A 616 29.19 -12.76 2.83
N PHE A 617 30.01 -11.71 2.98
CA PHE A 617 30.14 -10.64 1.98
C PHE A 617 31.40 -10.85 1.17
N TYR A 618 31.23 -11.36 -0.04
CA TYR A 618 32.29 -11.47 -1.01
C TYR A 618 32.51 -10.12 -1.71
N PRO A 619 33.73 -9.78 -2.12
CA PRO A 619 33.94 -8.62 -2.97
C PRO A 619 33.27 -8.84 -4.32
N ALA A 620 32.61 -7.83 -4.87
CA ALA A 620 32.29 -7.78 -6.29
C ALA A 620 33.62 -7.77 -7.04
N ALA A 621 34.03 -8.97 -7.47
CA ALA A 621 35.30 -9.19 -8.09
C ALA A 621 35.22 -10.38 -9.05
N VAL A 622 35.98 -10.30 -10.14
CA VAL A 622 36.06 -11.37 -11.14
C VAL A 622 37.50 -11.74 -11.42
N PHE A 623 37.72 -12.94 -11.92
CA PHE A 623 39.00 -13.31 -12.51
C PHE A 623 39.08 -12.83 -13.97
N LEU A 624 40.26 -12.98 -14.59
CA LEU A 624 40.48 -12.59 -16.00
C LEU A 624 39.54 -13.32 -17.00
N ASP A 625 39.05 -14.50 -16.63
CA ASP A 625 38.08 -15.28 -17.41
C ASP A 625 36.62 -14.86 -17.15
N SER A 626 36.40 -13.75 -16.42
CA SER A 626 35.09 -13.24 -15.97
C SER A 626 34.35 -14.11 -14.96
N THR A 627 34.97 -15.18 -14.44
CA THR A 627 34.38 -15.97 -13.35
C THR A 627 34.28 -15.11 -12.09
N LEU A 628 33.15 -15.18 -11.39
CA LEU A 628 32.92 -14.41 -10.16
C LEU A 628 33.67 -15.04 -8.98
N VAL A 629 34.30 -14.20 -8.15
CA VAL A 629 35.04 -14.62 -6.95
C VAL A 629 34.06 -14.95 -5.83
N GLY A 630 33.96 -16.22 -5.43
CA GLY A 630 33.02 -16.69 -4.41
C GLY A 630 33.27 -18.15 -4.05
N ASP A 631 32.47 -18.72 -3.13
CA ASP A 631 32.57 -20.14 -2.80
C ASP A 631 31.70 -21.00 -3.75
N PRO A 632 32.30 -21.89 -4.57
CA PRO A 632 31.57 -22.79 -5.44
C PRO A 632 30.56 -23.69 -4.72
N ALA A 633 30.78 -23.96 -3.43
CA ALA A 633 29.84 -24.74 -2.61
C ALA A 633 28.53 -23.99 -2.32
N VAL A 634 28.54 -22.65 -2.40
CA VAL A 634 27.35 -21.81 -2.22
C VAL A 634 26.72 -21.48 -3.58
N LEU A 635 27.55 -21.13 -4.58
CA LEU A 635 27.10 -20.91 -5.95
C LEU A 635 28.09 -21.52 -6.94
N ALA A 636 27.64 -22.55 -7.66
CA ALA A 636 28.49 -23.35 -8.54
C ALA A 636 29.19 -22.57 -9.68
N SER A 637 28.67 -21.40 -10.07
CA SER A 637 29.28 -20.53 -11.09
C SER A 637 30.38 -19.61 -10.57
N THR A 638 30.78 -19.74 -9.31
CA THR A 638 31.85 -18.96 -8.69
C THR A 638 33.13 -19.77 -8.51
N ARG A 639 34.24 -19.09 -8.17
CA ARG A 639 35.53 -19.74 -7.91
C ARG A 639 36.25 -19.10 -6.72
N LYS A 640 36.85 -19.95 -5.86
CA LYS A 640 37.79 -19.52 -4.81
C LYS A 640 39.10 -19.06 -5.44
N ALA A 641 39.69 -18.01 -4.89
CA ALA A 641 40.99 -17.53 -5.32
C ALA A 641 42.12 -18.42 -4.78
N LYS A 642 43.23 -18.48 -5.51
CA LYS A 642 44.48 -19.12 -5.04
C LYS A 642 45.67 -18.18 -5.25
N ALA A 643 46.78 -18.47 -4.58
CA ALA A 643 48.00 -17.69 -4.72
C ALA A 643 48.43 -17.55 -6.19
N GLY A 644 48.74 -16.32 -6.60
CA GLY A 644 49.12 -15.98 -7.98
C GLY A 644 47.95 -15.70 -8.93
N ASP A 645 46.69 -15.94 -8.54
CA ASP A 645 45.54 -15.53 -9.34
C ASP A 645 45.49 -14.00 -9.49
N VAL A 646 45.04 -13.54 -10.66
CA VAL A 646 44.72 -12.14 -10.91
C VAL A 646 43.22 -11.93 -10.73
N VAL A 647 42.86 -11.04 -9.80
CA VAL A 647 41.48 -10.68 -9.45
C VAL A 647 41.23 -9.21 -9.74
N LEU A 648 40.10 -8.90 -10.37
CA LEU A 648 39.63 -7.57 -10.72
C LEU A 648 38.58 -7.16 -9.67
N LEU A 649 38.96 -6.30 -8.74
CA LEU A 649 38.13 -5.83 -7.63
C LEU A 649 37.40 -4.54 -7.99
N PHE A 650 36.09 -4.46 -7.75
CA PHE A 650 35.29 -3.26 -8.04
C PHE A 650 34.99 -2.43 -6.77
N THR A 651 35.21 -1.13 -6.86
CA THR A 651 35.15 -0.18 -5.74
C THR A 651 34.50 1.16 -6.14
N THR A 652 34.13 1.99 -5.17
CA THR A 652 33.75 3.39 -5.36
C THR A 652 34.45 4.31 -4.36
N GLY A 653 34.43 5.63 -4.59
CA GLY A 653 34.97 6.61 -3.64
C GLY A 653 36.50 6.61 -3.48
N MET A 654 37.25 5.98 -4.39
CA MET A 654 38.73 5.99 -4.39
C MET A 654 39.32 7.41 -4.48
N GLY A 655 38.60 8.35 -5.09
CA GLY A 655 38.93 9.76 -5.26
C GLY A 655 37.88 10.46 -6.13
N VAL A 656 38.06 11.75 -6.37
CA VAL A 656 37.18 12.54 -7.25
C VAL A 656 37.14 11.95 -8.66
N ALA A 657 35.95 11.73 -9.20
CA ALA A 657 35.73 11.17 -10.54
C ALA A 657 34.76 12.05 -11.37
N PRO A 658 34.80 11.97 -12.72
CA PRO A 658 33.77 12.56 -13.57
C PRO A 658 32.35 12.07 -13.19
N ALA A 659 31.38 12.99 -13.19
CA ALA A 659 30.00 12.73 -12.81
C ALA A 659 29.02 13.11 -13.91
N GLY A 660 27.91 12.37 -14.06
CA GLY A 660 26.84 12.68 -15.00
C GLY A 660 27.13 12.34 -16.46
N VAL A 661 28.27 11.69 -16.75
CA VAL A 661 28.72 11.36 -18.10
C VAL A 661 29.21 9.92 -18.16
N LEU A 662 29.16 9.32 -19.36
CA LEU A 662 29.89 8.08 -19.64
C LEU A 662 31.39 8.36 -19.60
N VAL A 663 32.17 7.39 -19.12
CA VAL A 663 33.62 7.52 -18.96
C VAL A 663 34.35 6.53 -19.85
N ASN A 664 35.51 6.95 -20.37
CA ASN A 664 36.49 6.02 -20.91
C ASN A 664 37.44 5.58 -19.78
N PRO A 665 37.97 4.34 -19.84
CA PRO A 665 38.93 3.86 -18.86
C PRO A 665 40.07 4.86 -18.61
N THR A 666 40.19 5.34 -17.38
CA THR A 666 41.18 6.36 -17.00
C THR A 666 41.97 5.89 -15.79
N GLY A 667 43.31 6.01 -15.86
CA GLY A 667 44.21 5.55 -14.79
C GLY A 667 44.08 6.37 -13.50
N PHE A 668 44.20 5.68 -12.36
CA PHE A 668 44.24 6.30 -11.04
C PHE A 668 45.70 6.56 -10.63
N GLN A 669 46.01 7.80 -10.26
CA GLN A 669 47.38 8.24 -9.93
C GLN A 669 47.78 8.05 -8.46
N PRO A 670 46.89 8.23 -7.46
CA PRO A 670 47.25 7.98 -6.06
C PRO A 670 47.65 6.53 -5.81
N ALA A 671 48.55 6.32 -4.84
CA ALA A 671 48.99 4.99 -4.44
C ALA A 671 47.83 4.21 -3.79
N VAL A 672 47.63 2.98 -4.25
CA VAL A 672 46.63 2.03 -3.73
C VAL A 672 47.37 0.86 -3.10
N SER A 673 47.02 0.53 -1.86
CA SER A 673 47.40 -0.74 -1.23
C SER A 673 46.17 -1.62 -1.07
N VAL A 674 46.35 -2.94 -1.21
CA VAL A 674 45.32 -3.93 -0.91
C VAL A 674 45.91 -4.95 0.04
N LEU A 675 45.24 -5.17 1.17
CA LEU A 675 45.59 -6.15 2.18
C LEU A 675 44.55 -7.28 2.16
N ILE A 676 45.03 -8.52 2.16
CA ILE A 676 44.23 -9.72 2.43
C ILE A 676 44.64 -10.21 3.82
N ASP A 677 43.77 -9.99 4.81
CA ASP A 677 44.10 -9.89 6.23
C ASP A 677 45.28 -8.95 6.47
N SER A 678 46.44 -9.48 6.83
CA SER A 678 47.70 -8.73 6.98
C SER A 678 48.67 -8.93 5.81
N ALA A 679 48.34 -9.76 4.82
CA ALA A 679 49.20 -10.05 3.68
C ALA A 679 48.98 -9.03 2.55
N PRO A 680 50.02 -8.32 2.08
CA PRO A 680 49.89 -7.37 0.98
C PRO A 680 49.67 -8.09 -0.35
N ALA A 681 48.57 -7.78 -1.04
CA ALA A 681 48.34 -8.18 -2.41
C ALA A 681 49.06 -7.22 -3.38
N THR A 682 49.63 -7.75 -4.45
CA THR A 682 50.31 -6.90 -5.46
C THR A 682 49.27 -6.21 -6.32
N VAL A 683 49.16 -4.88 -6.20
CA VAL A 683 48.32 -4.06 -7.09
C VAL A 683 49.04 -3.84 -8.41
N THR A 684 48.45 -4.31 -9.50
CA THR A 684 49.05 -4.21 -10.85
C THR A 684 48.53 -3.02 -11.63
N SER A 685 47.29 -2.61 -11.38
CA SER A 685 46.70 -1.43 -12.01
C SER A 685 45.41 -0.99 -11.31
N THR A 686 45.02 0.27 -11.53
CA THR A 686 43.75 0.83 -11.04
C THR A 686 43.19 1.82 -12.05
N PHE A 687 41.92 1.65 -12.43
CA PHE A 687 41.26 2.46 -13.45
C PHE A 687 39.81 2.77 -13.07
N LEU A 688 39.31 3.95 -13.44
CA LEU A 688 37.87 4.23 -13.48
C LEU A 688 37.31 3.56 -14.74
N VAL A 689 36.39 2.62 -14.60
CA VAL A 689 35.90 1.78 -15.73
C VAL A 689 34.45 2.04 -16.10
N ALA A 690 33.66 2.61 -15.20
CA ALA A 690 32.30 3.08 -15.43
C ALA A 690 32.00 4.28 -14.51
N PRO A 691 30.90 5.04 -14.72
CA PRO A 691 30.50 6.11 -13.81
C PRO A 691 30.58 5.69 -12.34
N GLY A 692 31.49 6.32 -11.58
CA GLY A 692 31.70 6.07 -10.15
C GLY A 692 32.26 4.69 -9.77
N GLU A 693 32.62 3.84 -10.73
CA GLU A 693 33.11 2.47 -10.52
C GLU A 693 34.59 2.35 -10.89
N TRP A 694 35.41 2.00 -9.91
CA TRP A 694 36.84 1.81 -10.04
C TRP A 694 37.17 0.32 -10.01
N GLN A 695 38.01 -0.12 -10.95
CA GLN A 695 38.57 -1.47 -10.98
C GLN A 695 40.01 -1.45 -10.45
N ILE A 696 40.34 -2.38 -9.56
CA ILE A 696 41.69 -2.60 -9.03
C ILE A 696 42.11 -4.03 -9.37
N ASN A 697 43.18 -4.19 -10.14
CA ASN A 697 43.71 -5.52 -10.46
C ASN A 697 44.75 -5.92 -9.43
N ILE A 698 44.51 -7.02 -8.71
CA ILE A 698 45.40 -7.54 -7.68
C ILE A 698 45.89 -8.95 -8.01
N VAL A 699 47.12 -9.27 -7.60
CA VAL A 699 47.62 -10.64 -7.54
C VAL A 699 47.48 -11.15 -6.12
N ILE A 700 46.84 -12.31 -5.95
CA ILE A 700 46.63 -12.95 -4.65
C ILE A 700 47.99 -13.39 -4.07
N PRO A 701 48.33 -12.98 -2.84
CA PRO A 701 49.62 -13.30 -2.24
C PRO A 701 49.72 -14.79 -1.88
N SER A 702 50.95 -15.28 -1.76
CA SER A 702 51.23 -16.63 -1.25
C SER A 702 51.10 -16.68 0.28
N GLY A 703 50.96 -17.89 0.82
CA GLY A 703 50.97 -18.14 2.27
C GLY A 703 49.65 -17.90 3.00
N LEU A 704 48.55 -17.64 2.28
CA LEU A 704 47.20 -17.61 2.83
C LEU A 704 46.67 -19.04 3.02
N SER A 705 46.01 -19.32 4.15
CA SER A 705 45.38 -20.62 4.40
C SER A 705 44.11 -20.83 3.57
N ASP A 706 43.56 -22.06 3.50
CA ASP A 706 42.19 -22.24 3.00
C ASP A 706 41.20 -21.51 3.92
N GLY A 707 40.27 -20.74 3.36
CA GLY A 707 39.27 -20.04 4.15
C GLY A 707 38.88 -18.66 3.60
N ASN A 708 38.04 -17.95 4.35
CA ASN A 708 37.63 -16.58 4.02
C ASN A 708 38.59 -15.58 4.68
N HIS A 709 39.19 -14.69 3.90
CA HIS A 709 40.16 -13.69 4.35
C HIS A 709 39.66 -12.27 4.09
N GLN A 710 39.82 -11.35 5.04
CA GLN A 710 39.33 -9.97 4.90
C GLN A 710 40.09 -9.22 3.81
N VAL A 711 39.39 -8.52 2.92
CA VAL A 711 39.99 -7.63 1.92
C VAL A 711 39.83 -6.19 2.35
N VAL A 712 40.93 -5.44 2.41
CA VAL A 712 40.93 -4.01 2.70
C VAL A 712 41.69 -3.27 1.62
N VAL A 713 41.05 -2.29 1.00
CA VAL A 713 41.66 -1.35 0.05
C VAL A 713 42.02 -0.07 0.81
N GLN A 714 43.23 0.47 0.61
CA GLN A 714 43.63 1.75 1.17
C GLN A 714 44.17 2.69 0.10
N THR A 715 43.81 3.96 0.23
CA THR A 715 44.32 5.05 -0.60
C THR A 715 44.27 6.35 0.20
N GLY A 716 45.28 7.20 0.05
CA GLY A 716 45.32 8.51 0.72
C GLY A 716 45.22 8.47 2.25
N GLY A 717 45.66 7.38 2.88
CA GLY A 717 45.57 7.18 4.33
C GLY A 717 44.19 6.75 4.84
N VAL A 718 43.22 6.49 3.97
CA VAL A 718 41.87 6.00 4.32
C VAL A 718 41.73 4.55 3.89
N SER A 719 41.02 3.74 4.68
CA SER A 719 40.75 2.32 4.40
C SER A 719 39.29 2.09 4.03
N SER A 720 39.03 1.06 3.22
CA SER A 720 37.69 0.55 2.97
C SER A 720 37.08 -0.13 4.17
N GLN A 721 35.79 -0.45 4.09
CA GLN A 721 35.06 -1.12 5.15
C GLN A 721 35.62 -2.51 5.47
N SER A 722 35.50 -2.92 6.74
CA SER A 722 35.78 -4.28 7.19
C SER A 722 34.63 -5.25 6.84
N GLY A 723 34.90 -6.56 6.92
CA GLY A 723 33.86 -7.59 6.76
C GLY A 723 33.59 -8.04 5.32
N VAL A 724 34.28 -7.48 4.32
CA VAL A 724 34.34 -8.04 2.97
C VAL A 724 35.45 -9.07 2.92
N VAL A 725 35.15 -10.30 2.50
CA VAL A 725 36.07 -11.44 2.55
C VAL A 725 36.24 -12.12 1.20
N ILE A 726 37.46 -12.52 0.85
CA ILE A 726 37.78 -13.32 -0.33
C ILE A 726 38.01 -14.79 0.09
N PRO A 727 37.34 -15.76 -0.54
CA PRO A 727 37.56 -17.17 -0.25
C PRO A 727 38.82 -17.65 -0.96
N ILE A 728 39.71 -18.28 -0.19
CA ILE A 728 40.99 -18.82 -0.62
C ILE A 728 40.97 -20.35 -0.59
N THR A 729 41.61 -20.97 -1.58
CA THR A 729 41.96 -22.39 -1.64
C THR A 729 43.41 -22.55 -2.07
N HIS A 730 44.09 -23.58 -1.57
CA HIS A 730 45.42 -24.00 -2.04
C HIS A 730 45.39 -24.80 -3.33
#